data_AF-A0A6M3IRJ4-F1
#
_entry.id   AF-A0A6M3IRJ4-F1
#
_cell.length_a   1.000
_cell.length_b   1.000
_cell.length_c   1.000
_cell.angle_alpha   90.00
_cell.angle_beta   90.00
_cell.angle_gamma   90.00
#
_symmetry.space_group_name_H-M   'P 1'
#
loop_
_entity.id
_entity.type
_entity.pdbx_description
1 polymer ?
#
loop_
_entity_poly.entity_id
_entity_poly.type
_entity_poly.pdbx_seq_one_letter_code
_entity_poly.pdbx_strand_id
1 'polypeptide(L)'
;MQCPFCKDPVPQFDAPRRSHLIAYQSADNHLHVHGDLSDKVKMQELIEASAQEAGISLSSSGLARSEIVFHNRQRIGDMLMFTCAVRDFKAAYPAVRVNVIATAMHIFDNNPAIDRTLLATPENTLKIGPGRLTNSSNRIDWHFANAYRVSIEDALGIHIPQGESRPDIWFTQEEYDAPRITDKPYWIIVVNGEKGWGCKMYPTSRWQQFIDQNPDITFYQVGTNEDNPPRLQGPNVVDFVGKTQSKETGIRDLFKLFLHAEGSIGLVSFHMHLSGALKKPCVVVAGGREPVHFTRYPGHQYLANDGCLPCSINACWHCDIKACPYLVEVGGEQTPKCVDLITPEDLTRALNAYYQGGRLTKGKPSDRPKLKNVVPTPVKVSAPVSPSLAEIPTEALAAGLSFGGGSLTAGDWTFIQGVIKDHNIKSVLEFGAGLSTILLNKAGMRVVTFETNQGWIDKLKKHYPSADVRLWDGVNLDLGSETTVYHFDFAFVDGPSGGASREASTKIAAAISDIVIIHDAGRENERKWQDLYVKDRFTGPGKGGNRCHLWVKKEKQSHLSGHEKIVCQVCQAVIAQCRCIEGHDNIQYSICDQCNKNPYNHTGVCRKETMPQKQAERASEATIASGGGKFIKVVSTARGWGGCARSITTIMKLLLAAGHRVEFIPFRNSVGSREFKECLSGDLKNVVVTENYSSILEACDVLFVYGDDYIWEFGTPEVSAAFSEINAKRKIMMLNYRRGKVGEIPWTRGWDKYMFLNKTQEDELLRVHPGVPTKVLPPCTDLTEFLKIKPFYQGNLRIVRHSSQGDTKYSKEFQHEVFSLLVAREDAEISLMPAPSWLEDHARVHKMWRNVPPVPEFLATGNLFWYSLPQGYMDMGPRVILESMAAGLPVMADAWGGAVDRVTPECGWLVKSKDEYAEIIKNLTPEELEEKGKAAKARALAEFVPENYLKEIIGNE
;
A
#
# COMPACT_ATOMS: atom_id res chain seq x y z
N MET A 1 21.67 -56.20 -1.69
CA MET A 1 20.82 -56.05 -2.90
C MET A 1 21.67 -55.48 -4.02
N GLN A 2 21.32 -55.58 -5.30
CA GLN A 2 22.05 -54.90 -6.38
C GLN A 2 21.16 -53.87 -7.08
N CYS A 3 21.67 -52.68 -7.40
CA CYS A 3 20.87 -51.70 -8.13
C CYS A 3 20.43 -52.24 -9.51
N PRO A 4 19.17 -52.09 -9.92
CA PRO A 4 18.70 -52.66 -11.18
C PRO A 4 19.24 -51.96 -12.43
N PHE A 5 19.72 -50.71 -12.30
CA PHE A 5 20.26 -49.91 -13.41
C PHE A 5 21.78 -50.03 -13.54
N CYS A 6 22.55 -49.99 -12.43
CA CYS A 6 24.02 -50.13 -12.47
C CYS A 6 24.58 -51.47 -11.97
N LYS A 7 23.76 -52.30 -11.31
CA LYS A 7 24.11 -53.60 -10.70
C LYS A 7 25.01 -53.56 -9.45
N ASP A 8 25.30 -52.40 -8.86
CA ASP A 8 26.14 -52.30 -7.65
C ASP A 8 25.50 -52.92 -6.40
N PRO A 9 26.26 -53.66 -5.56
CA PRO A 9 25.76 -54.25 -4.33
C PRO A 9 25.47 -53.18 -3.26
N VAL A 10 24.20 -52.86 -3.07
CA VAL A 10 23.64 -52.24 -1.87
C VAL A 10 23.98 -53.13 -0.67
N PRO A 11 24.74 -52.63 0.33
CA PRO A 11 25.23 -53.44 1.44
C PRO A 11 24.11 -54.26 2.07
N GLN A 12 24.34 -55.56 2.29
CA GLN A 12 23.46 -56.32 3.18
C GLN A 12 23.55 -55.68 4.56
N PHE A 13 22.39 -55.61 5.23
CA PHE A 13 22.21 -55.05 6.56
C PHE A 13 23.24 -55.63 7.55
N ASP A 14 24.34 -54.92 7.75
CA ASP A 14 25.16 -55.04 8.96
C ASP A 14 25.37 -53.63 9.52
N ALA A 15 24.78 -53.41 10.69
CA ALA A 15 24.94 -52.19 11.47
C ALA A 15 26.41 -52.07 11.95
N PRO A 16 26.99 -50.85 12.14
CA PRO A 16 26.34 -49.56 12.33
C PRO A 16 26.99 -48.45 11.47
N ARG A 17 26.80 -48.47 10.15
CA ARG A 17 27.06 -47.30 9.29
C ARG A 17 25.75 -46.84 8.63
N ARG A 18 24.98 -46.06 9.41
CA ARG A 18 23.82 -45.30 8.91
C ARG A 18 24.36 -44.00 8.30
N SER A 19 24.55 -43.93 6.98
CA SER A 19 24.41 -42.71 6.16
C SER A 19 25.12 -42.80 4.80
N HIS A 20 24.45 -43.29 3.74
CA HIS A 20 24.95 -43.14 2.36
C HIS A 20 23.81 -42.87 1.39
N LEU A 21 24.01 -41.97 0.42
CA LEU A 21 23.04 -41.60 -0.61
C LEU A 21 23.55 -42.00 -2.03
N ILE A 22 22.76 -42.72 -2.84
CA ILE A 22 23.08 -43.33 -4.13
C ILE A 22 21.95 -43.07 -5.13
N ALA A 23 22.18 -42.30 -6.20
CA ALA A 23 21.22 -42.01 -7.27
C ALA A 23 21.52 -42.78 -8.57
N TYR A 24 20.48 -43.20 -9.30
CA TYR A 24 20.52 -43.86 -10.61
C TYR A 24 19.57 -43.18 -11.58
N GLN A 25 20.03 -42.79 -12.77
CA GLN A 25 19.15 -42.26 -13.81
C GLN A 25 18.89 -43.33 -14.87
N SER A 26 17.64 -43.57 -15.21
CA SER A 26 17.25 -44.52 -16.27
C SER A 26 17.23 -43.86 -17.66
N ALA A 27 17.20 -44.70 -18.71
CA ALA A 27 17.29 -44.27 -20.11
C ALA A 27 16.12 -43.42 -20.63
N ASP A 28 15.02 -43.38 -19.88
CA ASP A 28 13.83 -42.54 -20.06
C ASP A 28 13.85 -41.29 -19.16
N ASN A 29 15.04 -40.90 -18.67
CA ASN A 29 15.29 -39.70 -17.88
C ASN A 29 14.70 -39.69 -16.46
N HIS A 30 14.43 -40.86 -15.87
CA HIS A 30 13.91 -40.98 -14.51
C HIS A 30 15.04 -41.12 -13.48
N LEU A 31 15.08 -40.30 -12.41
CA LEU A 31 16.13 -40.31 -11.38
C LEU A 31 15.71 -41.14 -10.14
N HIS A 32 16.59 -41.99 -9.63
CA HIS A 32 16.26 -43.07 -8.69
C HIS A 32 17.27 -43.13 -7.53
N VAL A 33 16.91 -42.66 -6.34
CA VAL A 33 17.86 -42.35 -5.25
C VAL A 33 17.66 -43.21 -3.99
N HIS A 34 18.74 -43.63 -3.34
CA HIS A 34 18.82 -44.28 -2.01
C HIS A 34 19.54 -43.34 -1.05
N GLY A 35 19.21 -43.23 0.25
CA GLY A 35 20.13 -42.74 1.29
C GLY A 35 19.61 -41.93 2.48
N ASP A 36 20.52 -41.46 3.35
CA ASP A 36 20.17 -40.78 4.62
C ASP A 36 19.90 -39.27 4.44
N LEU A 37 18.62 -38.93 4.54
CA LEU A 37 18.04 -37.60 4.36
C LEU A 37 18.45 -36.58 5.43
N SER A 38 19.17 -36.99 6.49
CA SER A 38 19.57 -36.10 7.59
C SER A 38 20.83 -35.27 7.29
N ASP A 39 21.60 -35.62 6.25
CA ASP A 39 22.77 -34.87 5.81
C ASP A 39 22.34 -33.65 4.97
N LYS A 40 22.17 -32.51 5.64
CA LYS A 40 21.65 -31.28 5.06
C LYS A 40 22.48 -30.74 3.90
N VAL A 41 23.79 -30.98 3.89
CA VAL A 41 24.69 -30.47 2.84
C VAL A 41 24.45 -31.25 1.55
N LYS A 42 24.40 -32.59 1.63
CA LYS A 42 24.12 -33.44 0.47
C LYS A 42 22.69 -33.30 -0.05
N MET A 43 21.73 -33.07 0.84
CA MET A 43 20.36 -32.76 0.43
C MET A 43 20.29 -31.42 -0.32
N GLN A 44 21.08 -30.44 0.09
CA GLN A 44 21.17 -29.17 -0.61
C GLN A 44 21.83 -29.32 -1.99
N GLU A 45 22.93 -30.05 -2.10
CA GLU A 45 23.56 -30.37 -3.39
C GLU A 45 22.61 -31.13 -4.34
N LEU A 46 21.82 -32.07 -3.80
CA LEU A 46 20.83 -32.81 -4.58
C LEU A 46 19.69 -31.90 -5.08
N ILE A 47 19.21 -31.00 -4.22
CA ILE A 47 18.20 -30.00 -4.59
C ILE A 47 18.77 -29.07 -5.68
N GLU A 48 20.01 -28.62 -5.50
CA GLU A 48 20.78 -27.81 -6.46
C GLU A 48 20.89 -28.47 -7.85
N ALA A 49 21.32 -29.73 -7.88
CA ALA A 49 21.41 -30.50 -9.12
C ALA A 49 20.03 -30.76 -9.75
N SER A 50 19.01 -31.11 -8.94
CA SER A 50 17.66 -31.43 -9.44
C SER A 50 16.97 -30.21 -10.02
N ALA A 51 17.17 -29.03 -9.44
CA ALA A 51 16.60 -27.80 -9.97
C ALA A 51 17.32 -27.32 -11.23
N GLN A 52 18.65 -27.48 -11.30
CA GLN A 52 19.42 -27.18 -12.51
C GLN A 52 18.92 -28.02 -13.70
N GLU A 53 18.68 -29.32 -13.49
CA GLU A 53 18.14 -30.21 -14.53
C GLU A 53 16.70 -29.87 -14.91
N ALA A 54 15.89 -29.42 -13.94
CA ALA A 54 14.52 -28.96 -14.18
C ALA A 54 14.43 -27.53 -14.77
N GLY A 55 15.56 -26.85 -15.01
CA GLY A 55 15.58 -25.44 -15.45
C GLY A 55 15.08 -24.45 -14.39
N ILE A 56 15.05 -24.86 -13.12
CA ILE A 56 14.65 -24.07 -11.96
C ILE A 56 15.90 -23.40 -11.38
N SER A 57 15.96 -22.06 -11.44
CA SER A 57 17.05 -21.29 -10.82
C SER A 57 16.94 -21.35 -9.29
N LEU A 58 17.90 -22.03 -8.64
CA LEU A 58 18.05 -22.05 -7.18
C LEU A 58 18.91 -20.92 -6.62
N SER A 59 19.15 -19.86 -7.40
CA SER A 59 19.62 -18.64 -6.79
C SER A 59 18.56 -18.18 -5.80
N SER A 60 18.78 -18.43 -4.50
CA SER A 60 18.32 -17.51 -3.48
C SER A 60 19.05 -16.22 -3.80
N SER A 61 18.48 -15.44 -4.72
CA SER A 61 18.86 -14.05 -4.87
C SER A 61 18.72 -13.50 -3.46
N GLY A 62 19.86 -13.18 -2.83
CA GLY A 62 19.84 -12.61 -1.49
C GLY A 62 18.89 -11.42 -1.57
N LEU A 63 17.91 -11.36 -0.68
CA LEU A 63 16.91 -10.31 -0.74
C LEU A 63 17.63 -8.97 -0.55
N ALA A 64 17.82 -8.23 -1.64
CA ALA A 64 18.59 -6.99 -1.65
C ALA A 64 17.88 -5.82 -0.93
N ARG A 65 16.64 -6.04 -0.47
CA ARG A 65 15.80 -5.02 0.19
C ARG A 65 15.84 -5.19 1.70
N SER A 66 16.27 -4.15 2.40
CA SER A 66 16.20 -4.07 3.86
C SER A 66 14.84 -3.63 4.40
N GLU A 67 13.98 -3.06 3.54
CA GLU A 67 12.67 -2.50 3.90
C GLU A 67 11.61 -2.83 2.85
N ILE A 68 10.45 -3.29 3.30
CA ILE A 68 9.31 -3.64 2.43
C ILE A 68 7.99 -3.19 3.05
N VAL A 69 7.12 -2.59 2.24
CA VAL A 69 5.72 -2.34 2.59
C VAL A 69 4.81 -3.17 1.72
N PHE A 70 4.10 -4.12 2.32
CA PHE A 70 3.14 -4.93 1.60
C PHE A 70 1.78 -4.22 1.52
N HIS A 71 1.23 -4.08 0.31
CA HIS A 71 -0.03 -3.38 0.06
C HIS A 71 -1.08 -4.32 -0.53
N ASN A 72 -2.29 -4.32 0.04
CA ASN A 72 -3.41 -5.15 -0.39
C ASN A 72 -4.76 -4.46 -0.07
N ARG A 73 -5.79 -4.67 -0.88
CA ARG A 73 -7.12 -4.06 -0.68
C ARG A 73 -8.29 -5.04 -0.69
N GLN A 74 -8.03 -6.34 -0.54
CA GLN A 74 -9.07 -7.37 -0.47
C GLN A 74 -9.85 -7.34 0.85
N ARG A 75 -10.88 -8.17 1.03
CA ARG A 75 -11.75 -8.14 2.22
C ARG A 75 -11.09 -8.76 3.45
N ILE A 76 -11.77 -8.69 4.60
CA ILE A 76 -11.24 -9.16 5.89
C ILE A 76 -10.79 -10.64 5.87
N GLY A 77 -11.49 -11.52 5.14
CA GLY A 77 -11.11 -12.93 5.02
C GLY A 77 -9.78 -13.13 4.31
N ASP A 78 -9.61 -12.44 3.18
CA ASP A 78 -8.34 -12.35 2.44
C ASP A 78 -7.22 -11.74 3.29
N MET A 79 -7.52 -10.70 4.06
CA MET A 79 -6.51 -10.06 4.93
C MET A 79 -6.04 -11.00 6.04
N LEU A 80 -6.92 -11.85 6.59
CA LEU A 80 -6.52 -12.90 7.51
C LEU A 80 -5.57 -13.91 6.84
N MET A 81 -5.80 -14.27 5.58
CA MET A 81 -4.85 -15.13 4.83
C MET A 81 -3.54 -14.43 4.48
N PHE A 82 -3.59 -13.11 4.29
CA PHE A 82 -2.40 -12.33 4.04
C PHE A 82 -1.43 -12.33 5.24
N THR A 83 -1.96 -12.39 6.47
CA THR A 83 -1.11 -12.52 7.67
C THR A 83 -0.20 -13.74 7.64
N CYS A 84 -0.65 -14.87 7.06
CA CYS A 84 0.16 -16.08 6.90
C CYS A 84 1.43 -15.79 6.11
N ALA A 85 1.27 -15.11 4.98
CA ALA A 85 2.38 -14.79 4.09
C ALA A 85 3.36 -13.80 4.72
N VAL A 86 2.87 -12.82 5.49
CA VAL A 86 3.72 -11.87 6.21
C VAL A 86 4.52 -12.57 7.32
N ARG A 87 3.87 -13.46 8.09
CA ARG A 87 4.53 -14.28 9.11
C ARG A 87 5.63 -15.13 8.49
N ASP A 88 5.32 -15.87 7.43
CA ASP A 88 6.25 -16.80 6.79
C ASP A 88 7.41 -16.04 6.13
N PHE A 89 7.13 -14.90 5.49
CA PHE A 89 8.15 -14.00 4.97
C PHE A 89 9.09 -13.51 6.09
N LYS A 90 8.54 -13.04 7.22
CA LYS A 90 9.34 -12.53 8.33
C LYS A 90 10.19 -13.62 8.99
N ALA A 91 9.69 -14.85 9.04
CA ALA A 91 10.45 -16.00 9.53
C ALA A 91 11.64 -16.32 8.62
N ALA A 92 11.46 -16.23 7.29
CA ALA A 92 12.52 -16.45 6.31
C ALA A 92 13.53 -15.27 6.26
N TYR A 93 13.06 -14.03 6.45
CA TYR A 93 13.84 -12.80 6.30
C TYR A 93 13.74 -11.90 7.55
N PRO A 94 14.28 -12.33 8.71
CA PRO A 94 14.07 -11.65 9.99
C PRO A 94 14.67 -10.24 10.05
N ALA A 95 15.72 -9.95 9.28
CA ALA A 95 16.37 -8.63 9.26
C ALA A 95 15.57 -7.56 8.50
N VAL A 96 14.66 -7.95 7.59
CA VAL A 96 13.92 -7.02 6.74
C VAL A 96 12.83 -6.32 7.54
N ARG A 97 12.81 -4.98 7.52
CA ARG A 97 11.72 -4.21 8.12
C ARG A 97 10.48 -4.34 7.25
N VAL A 98 9.34 -4.69 7.85
CA VAL A 98 8.09 -4.91 7.13
C VAL A 98 7.01 -4.01 7.69
N ASN A 99 6.26 -3.35 6.81
CA ASN A 99 4.96 -2.76 7.13
C ASN A 99 3.88 -3.31 6.20
N VAL A 100 2.62 -3.14 6.58
CA VAL A 100 1.46 -3.57 5.78
C VAL A 100 0.48 -2.41 5.66
N ILE A 101 0.01 -2.16 4.44
CA ILE A 101 -1.12 -1.26 4.14
C ILE A 101 -2.26 -2.11 3.58
N ALA A 102 -3.35 -2.19 4.33
CA ALA A 102 -4.49 -3.05 4.09
C ALA A 102 -5.83 -2.31 4.28
N THR A 103 -6.93 -2.86 3.75
CA THR A 103 -8.31 -2.40 4.04
C THR A 103 -8.75 -2.69 5.47
N ALA A 104 -8.17 -3.70 6.12
CA ALA A 104 -8.50 -4.14 7.48
C ALA A 104 -7.25 -4.08 8.37
N MET A 105 -6.67 -2.87 8.50
CA MET A 105 -5.36 -2.64 9.15
C MET A 105 -5.23 -3.21 10.56
N HIS A 106 -6.32 -3.15 11.34
CA HIS A 106 -6.36 -3.61 12.73
C HIS A 106 -6.14 -5.12 12.92
N ILE A 107 -6.20 -5.92 11.84
CA ILE A 107 -5.78 -7.34 11.88
C ILE A 107 -4.29 -7.44 12.24
N PHE A 108 -3.48 -6.51 11.74
CA PHE A 108 -2.03 -6.50 11.89
C PHE A 108 -1.56 -5.78 13.16
N ASP A 109 -2.47 -5.23 13.95
CA ASP A 109 -2.11 -4.53 15.18
C ASP A 109 -1.51 -5.48 16.21
N ASN A 110 -0.58 -4.93 16.98
CA ASN A 110 0.18 -5.65 18.01
C ASN A 110 1.08 -6.78 17.47
N ASN A 111 1.15 -6.96 16.15
CA ASN A 111 2.08 -7.91 15.54
C ASN A 111 3.52 -7.36 15.58
N PRO A 112 4.47 -8.00 16.30
CA PRO A 112 5.84 -7.52 16.44
C PRO A 112 6.64 -7.59 15.12
N ALA A 113 6.17 -8.34 14.12
CA ALA A 113 6.76 -8.35 12.78
C ALA A 113 6.54 -7.04 12.01
N ILE A 114 5.58 -6.22 12.44
CA ILE A 114 5.14 -5.02 11.74
C ILE A 114 5.81 -3.78 12.35
N ASP A 115 6.54 -3.06 11.51
CA ASP A 115 7.14 -1.78 11.82
C ASP A 115 6.29 -0.65 11.23
N ARG A 116 5.42 -0.06 12.06
CA ARG A 116 4.55 1.06 11.66
C ARG A 116 5.33 2.36 11.35
N THR A 117 6.59 2.47 11.74
CA THR A 117 7.44 3.63 11.42
C THR A 117 7.99 3.58 9.99
N LEU A 118 7.94 2.41 9.35
CA LEU A 118 8.33 2.25 7.96
C LEU A 118 7.25 2.81 7.02
N LEU A 119 7.58 3.92 6.36
CA LEU A 119 6.69 4.58 5.42
C LEU A 119 6.72 3.91 4.04
N ALA A 120 5.56 3.87 3.40
CA ALA A 120 5.46 3.39 2.02
C ALA A 120 6.13 4.37 1.07
N THR A 121 7.09 3.86 0.31
CA THR A 121 7.65 4.50 -0.88
C THR A 121 7.37 3.61 -2.09
N PRO A 122 7.39 4.17 -3.31
CA PRO A 122 7.22 3.37 -4.52
C PRO A 122 8.26 2.23 -4.67
N GLU A 123 9.45 2.41 -4.13
CA GLU A 123 10.57 1.45 -4.22
C GLU A 123 10.39 0.30 -3.23
N ASN A 124 9.91 0.58 -2.01
CA ASN A 124 9.74 -0.43 -0.97
C ASN A 124 8.34 -1.07 -0.97
N THR A 125 7.36 -0.53 -1.72
CA THR A 125 5.98 -1.01 -1.69
C THR A 125 5.70 -2.11 -2.72
N LEU A 126 5.13 -3.23 -2.27
CA LEU A 126 4.74 -4.36 -3.11
C LEU A 126 3.24 -4.60 -3.02
N LYS A 127 2.56 -4.62 -4.18
CA LYS A 127 1.15 -4.96 -4.27
C LYS A 127 1.00 -6.47 -4.36
N ILE A 128 0.40 -7.08 -3.33
CA ILE A 128 0.24 -8.53 -3.25
C ILE A 128 -1.25 -8.87 -3.33
N GLY A 129 -1.61 -9.85 -4.15
CA GLY A 129 -2.97 -10.37 -4.28
C GLY A 129 -2.95 -11.91 -4.35
N PRO A 130 -4.11 -12.60 -4.32
CA PRO A 130 -4.14 -14.07 -4.29
C PRO A 130 -4.23 -14.74 -5.68
N GLY A 131 -4.34 -13.96 -6.75
CA GLY A 131 -4.92 -14.39 -8.04
C GLY A 131 -4.32 -15.67 -8.64
N ARG A 132 -2.99 -15.84 -8.62
CA ARG A 132 -2.33 -16.99 -9.25
C ARG A 132 -2.78 -18.32 -8.66
N LEU A 133 -2.76 -18.44 -7.33
CA LEU A 133 -3.12 -19.68 -6.66
C LEU A 133 -4.64 -19.92 -6.69
N THR A 134 -5.44 -18.87 -6.55
CA THR A 134 -6.91 -18.96 -6.71
C THR A 134 -7.28 -19.52 -8.08
N ASN A 135 -6.67 -19.02 -9.16
CA ASN A 135 -6.91 -19.49 -10.53
C ASN A 135 -6.40 -20.91 -10.81
N SER A 136 -5.53 -21.43 -9.93
CA SER A 136 -4.97 -22.77 -10.05
C SER A 136 -5.61 -23.77 -9.09
N SER A 137 -6.48 -23.32 -8.18
CA SER A 137 -7.04 -24.11 -7.08
C SER A 137 -7.82 -25.36 -7.50
N ASN A 138 -8.36 -25.41 -8.72
CA ASN A 138 -8.98 -26.61 -9.29
C ASN A 138 -7.98 -27.66 -9.78
N ARG A 139 -6.70 -27.29 -9.95
CA ARG A 139 -5.63 -28.16 -10.45
C ARG A 139 -4.62 -28.54 -9.38
N ILE A 140 -4.50 -27.73 -8.32
CA ILE A 140 -3.51 -27.93 -7.26
C ILE A 140 -4.18 -27.97 -5.89
N ASP A 141 -3.70 -28.90 -5.07
CA ASP A 141 -4.19 -29.11 -3.71
C ASP A 141 -3.44 -28.24 -2.69
N TRP A 142 -3.50 -26.93 -2.87
CA TRP A 142 -2.82 -25.97 -2.00
C TRP A 142 -3.82 -25.11 -1.25
N HIS A 143 -3.68 -25.05 0.07
CA HIS A 143 -4.53 -24.20 0.91
C HIS A 143 -4.29 -22.70 0.61
N PHE A 144 -5.36 -21.91 0.70
CA PHE A 144 -5.44 -20.48 0.37
C PHE A 144 -4.43 -19.60 1.10
N ALA A 145 -3.99 -20.01 2.30
CA ALA A 145 -2.90 -19.37 3.04
C ALA A 145 -1.60 -19.21 2.21
N ASN A 146 -1.39 -20.08 1.21
CA ASN A 146 -0.23 -20.00 0.32
C ASN A 146 -0.38 -18.96 -0.80
N ALA A 147 -1.59 -18.47 -1.09
CA ALA A 147 -1.84 -17.63 -2.27
C ALA A 147 -1.03 -16.33 -2.23
N TYR A 148 -0.98 -15.70 -1.05
CA TYR A 148 -0.21 -14.49 -0.82
C TYR A 148 1.29 -14.77 -0.70
N ARG A 149 1.69 -15.92 -0.11
CA ARG A 149 3.10 -16.32 0.01
C ARG A 149 3.73 -16.46 -1.37
N VAL A 150 3.09 -17.23 -2.25
CA VAL A 150 3.51 -17.40 -3.66
C VAL A 150 3.57 -16.06 -4.38
N SER A 151 2.61 -15.17 -4.12
CA SER A 151 2.61 -13.85 -4.76
C SER A 151 3.73 -12.94 -4.25
N ILE A 152 4.20 -13.11 -3.00
CA ILE A 152 5.42 -12.43 -2.51
C ILE A 152 6.66 -13.05 -3.14
N GLU A 153 6.74 -14.38 -3.21
CA GLU A 153 7.83 -15.09 -3.91
C GLU A 153 7.98 -14.61 -5.35
N ASP A 154 6.87 -14.55 -6.10
CA ASP A 154 6.83 -14.06 -7.48
C ASP A 154 7.26 -12.60 -7.60
N ALA A 155 6.79 -11.74 -6.70
CA ALA A 155 7.08 -10.31 -6.74
C ALA A 155 8.55 -9.99 -6.41
N LEU A 156 9.22 -10.87 -5.67
CA LEU A 156 10.58 -10.65 -5.18
C LEU A 156 11.63 -11.57 -5.81
N GLY A 157 11.23 -12.63 -6.52
CA GLY A 157 12.15 -13.65 -7.04
C GLY A 157 12.86 -14.42 -5.93
N ILE A 158 12.14 -14.70 -4.82
CA ILE A 158 12.68 -15.35 -3.63
C ILE A 158 11.88 -16.62 -3.28
N HIS A 159 12.42 -17.44 -2.38
CA HIS A 159 11.69 -18.55 -1.77
C HIS A 159 11.30 -18.23 -0.33
N ILE A 160 10.06 -18.54 0.03
CA ILE A 160 9.51 -18.42 1.38
C ILE A 160 8.99 -19.80 1.79
N PRO A 161 9.62 -20.47 2.77
CA PRO A 161 9.12 -21.71 3.33
C PRO A 161 7.69 -21.56 3.84
N GLN A 162 6.83 -22.53 3.53
CA GLN A 162 5.44 -22.52 3.99
C GLN A 162 5.37 -22.76 5.50
N GLY A 163 4.66 -21.88 6.22
CA GLY A 163 4.32 -22.06 7.63
C GLY A 163 2.96 -22.73 7.84
N GLU A 164 2.39 -22.57 9.05
CA GLU A 164 1.07 -23.12 9.37
C GLU A 164 -0.01 -22.48 8.47
N SER A 165 -0.88 -23.31 7.87
CA SER A 165 -2.03 -22.86 7.09
C SER A 165 -3.14 -22.31 8.02
N ARG A 166 -2.85 -21.25 8.78
CA ARG A 166 -3.73 -20.51 9.70
C ARG A 166 -3.33 -19.04 9.76
N PRO A 167 -4.29 -18.11 9.87
CA PRO A 167 -3.97 -16.70 10.08
C PRO A 167 -3.08 -16.50 11.31
N ASP A 168 -2.21 -15.52 11.22
CA ASP A 168 -1.36 -15.03 12.28
C ASP A 168 -1.97 -13.76 12.89
N ILE A 169 -2.74 -13.92 13.96
CA ILE A 169 -3.37 -12.82 14.69
C ILE A 169 -2.70 -12.65 16.06
N TRP A 170 -2.69 -11.42 16.56
CA TRP A 170 -2.01 -11.03 17.80
C TRP A 170 -2.98 -10.37 18.75
N PHE A 171 -2.86 -10.64 20.04
CA PHE A 171 -3.62 -10.02 21.13
C PHE A 171 -2.67 -9.30 22.08
N THR A 172 -3.12 -8.19 22.67
CA THR A 172 -2.51 -7.71 23.91
C THR A 172 -2.96 -8.57 25.09
N GLN A 173 -2.24 -8.53 26.21
CA GLN A 173 -2.66 -9.21 27.44
C GLN A 173 -4.05 -8.75 27.88
N GLU A 174 -4.34 -7.44 27.79
CA GLU A 174 -5.66 -6.87 28.08
C GLU A 174 -6.77 -7.42 27.17
N GLU A 175 -6.53 -7.51 25.86
CA GLU A 175 -7.51 -8.07 24.93
C GLU A 175 -7.73 -9.57 25.16
N TYR A 176 -6.66 -10.31 25.46
CA TYR A 176 -6.74 -11.73 25.74
C TYR A 176 -7.48 -12.02 27.05
N ASP A 177 -7.27 -11.18 28.07
CA ASP A 177 -7.91 -11.25 29.39
C ASP A 177 -9.24 -10.52 29.50
N ALA A 178 -9.72 -9.93 28.39
CA ALA A 178 -11.02 -9.30 28.35
C ALA A 178 -12.10 -10.28 28.86
N PRO A 179 -13.08 -9.80 29.64
CA PRO A 179 -14.18 -10.65 30.08
C PRO A 179 -15.07 -11.02 28.90
N ARG A 180 -15.79 -12.14 29.03
CA ARG A 180 -16.86 -12.49 28.10
C ARG A 180 -17.94 -11.41 28.14
N ILE A 181 -18.58 -11.17 27.00
CA ILE A 181 -19.73 -10.26 26.94
C ILE A 181 -20.98 -10.81 27.65
N THR A 182 -21.00 -12.12 27.91
CA THR A 182 -22.06 -12.82 28.63
C THR A 182 -21.51 -14.08 29.29
N ASP A 183 -22.07 -14.46 30.44
CA ASP A 183 -21.70 -15.66 31.19
C ASP A 183 -22.18 -16.95 30.49
N LYS A 184 -23.16 -16.84 29.58
CA LYS A 184 -23.68 -17.98 28.82
C LYS A 184 -22.74 -18.36 27.65
N PRO A 185 -22.65 -19.65 27.28
CA PRO A 185 -22.01 -20.05 26.03
C PRO A 185 -22.79 -19.50 24.83
N TYR A 186 -22.08 -19.08 23.79
CA TYR A 186 -22.70 -18.58 22.56
C TYR A 186 -21.88 -18.96 21.33
N TRP A 187 -22.58 -19.07 20.20
CA TRP A 187 -21.99 -19.20 18.87
C TRP A 187 -22.10 -17.89 18.11
N ILE A 188 -21.14 -17.65 17.23
CA ILE A 188 -21.22 -16.53 16.29
C ILE A 188 -21.88 -17.02 15.00
N ILE A 189 -22.83 -16.26 14.46
CA ILE A 189 -23.45 -16.57 13.16
C ILE A 189 -23.24 -15.44 12.15
N VAL A 190 -22.81 -15.81 10.93
CA VAL A 190 -22.52 -14.89 9.82
C VAL A 190 -23.31 -15.33 8.60
N VAL A 191 -24.43 -14.66 8.36
CA VAL A 191 -25.43 -15.09 7.36
C VAL A 191 -25.27 -14.45 5.98
N ASN A 192 -24.46 -13.39 5.87
CA ASN A 192 -24.31 -12.62 4.64
C ASN A 192 -22.88 -12.68 4.08
N GLY A 193 -22.78 -12.60 2.76
CA GLY A 193 -21.54 -12.46 2.00
C GLY A 193 -21.37 -11.04 1.46
N GLU A 194 -20.30 -10.83 0.70
CA GLU A 194 -20.10 -9.56 0.00
C GLU A 194 -21.12 -9.39 -1.14
N LYS A 195 -21.62 -8.16 -1.32
CA LYS A 195 -22.48 -7.80 -2.46
C LYS A 195 -21.78 -8.15 -3.78
N GLY A 196 -22.47 -8.88 -4.66
CA GLY A 196 -21.91 -9.36 -5.94
C GLY A 196 -21.41 -10.82 -5.92
N TRP A 197 -21.51 -11.52 -4.78
CA TRP A 197 -21.10 -12.92 -4.64
C TRP A 197 -22.29 -13.85 -4.37
N GLY A 198 -23.35 -13.74 -5.19
CA GLY A 198 -24.61 -14.47 -5.00
C GLY A 198 -24.48 -16.00 -5.07
N CYS A 199 -23.47 -16.52 -5.77
CA CYS A 199 -23.27 -17.98 -5.93
C CYS A 199 -22.81 -18.74 -4.69
N LYS A 200 -22.50 -18.07 -3.57
CA LYS A 200 -22.21 -18.72 -2.28
C LYS A 200 -23.23 -18.39 -1.19
N MET A 201 -24.36 -17.79 -1.56
CA MET A 201 -25.37 -17.36 -0.60
C MET A 201 -26.26 -18.53 -0.17
N TYR A 202 -26.53 -18.62 1.13
CA TYR A 202 -27.50 -19.54 1.72
C TYR A 202 -28.75 -18.74 2.11
N PRO A 203 -29.96 -19.20 1.75
CA PRO A 203 -31.15 -18.38 1.80
C PRO A 203 -31.57 -18.07 3.25
N THR A 204 -32.10 -16.87 3.47
CA THR A 204 -32.44 -16.38 4.81
C THR A 204 -33.41 -17.30 5.54
N SER A 205 -34.42 -17.82 4.83
CA SER A 205 -35.43 -18.73 5.39
C SER A 205 -34.81 -20.02 5.96
N ARG A 206 -33.73 -20.53 5.36
CA ARG A 206 -33.02 -21.71 5.87
C ARG A 206 -32.16 -21.38 7.09
N TRP A 207 -31.52 -20.20 7.12
CA TRP A 207 -30.86 -19.73 8.33
C TRP A 207 -31.84 -19.60 9.48
N GLN A 208 -33.05 -19.08 9.24
CA GLN A 208 -34.09 -18.96 10.25
C GLN A 208 -34.53 -20.33 10.77
N GLN A 209 -34.81 -21.30 9.88
CA GLN A 209 -35.14 -22.68 10.28
C GLN A 209 -34.05 -23.31 11.15
N PHE A 210 -32.78 -23.07 10.82
CA PHE A 210 -31.66 -23.54 11.64
C PHE A 210 -31.66 -22.92 13.06
N ILE A 211 -31.95 -21.62 13.19
CA ILE A 211 -32.09 -20.98 14.51
C ILE A 211 -33.23 -21.61 15.30
N ASP A 212 -34.38 -21.82 14.65
CA ASP A 212 -35.59 -22.37 15.28
C ASP A 212 -35.38 -23.83 15.75
N GLN A 213 -34.56 -24.60 15.01
CA GLN A 213 -34.19 -25.99 15.36
C GLN A 213 -33.22 -26.10 16.54
N ASN A 214 -32.57 -25.01 16.96
CA ASN A 214 -31.55 -25.00 18.01
C ASN A 214 -31.90 -24.01 19.14
N PRO A 215 -33.08 -24.13 19.77
CA PRO A 215 -33.57 -23.15 20.74
C PRO A 215 -32.71 -23.05 22.02
N ASP A 216 -31.92 -24.08 22.31
CA ASP A 216 -31.02 -24.16 23.45
C ASP A 216 -29.62 -23.55 23.20
N ILE A 217 -29.34 -23.13 21.97
CA ILE A 217 -28.07 -22.51 21.58
C ILE A 217 -28.27 -21.01 21.38
N THR A 218 -27.47 -20.20 22.08
CA THR A 218 -27.45 -18.74 21.88
C THR A 218 -26.55 -18.37 20.71
N PHE A 219 -27.06 -17.58 19.76
CA PHE A 219 -26.35 -17.09 18.60
C PHE A 219 -26.15 -15.58 18.66
N TYR A 220 -24.94 -15.11 18.38
CA TYR A 220 -24.63 -13.70 18.16
C TYR A 220 -24.48 -13.47 16.67
N GLN A 221 -25.46 -12.81 16.06
CA GLN A 221 -25.43 -12.50 14.65
C GLN A 221 -24.53 -11.30 14.39
N VAL A 222 -23.47 -11.50 13.60
CA VAL A 222 -22.52 -10.43 13.26
C VAL A 222 -22.55 -10.10 11.78
N GLY A 223 -22.17 -8.87 11.45
CA GLY A 223 -22.08 -8.33 10.11
C GLY A 223 -21.89 -6.82 10.16
N THR A 224 -21.73 -6.19 9.00
CA THR A 224 -21.62 -4.73 8.91
C THR A 224 -22.99 -4.10 8.65
N ASN A 225 -23.18 -2.84 9.06
CA ASN A 225 -24.38 -2.07 8.73
C ASN A 225 -24.46 -1.81 7.22
N GLU A 226 -23.32 -1.62 6.57
CA GLU A 226 -23.19 -1.30 5.15
C GLU A 226 -23.60 -2.48 4.25
N ASP A 227 -23.32 -3.70 4.67
CA ASP A 227 -23.75 -4.92 3.99
C ASP A 227 -25.21 -5.27 4.29
N ASN A 228 -25.80 -4.66 5.33
CA ASN A 228 -27.19 -4.82 5.76
C ASN A 228 -27.69 -6.28 5.72
N PRO A 229 -27.08 -7.21 6.49
CA PRO A 229 -27.48 -8.61 6.49
C PRO A 229 -28.93 -8.78 6.98
N PRO A 230 -29.69 -9.77 6.47
CA PRO A 230 -31.03 -10.05 6.96
C PRO A 230 -30.98 -10.38 8.45
N ARG A 231 -31.89 -9.81 9.26
CA ARG A 231 -31.93 -10.04 10.71
C ARG A 231 -32.71 -11.30 11.03
N LEU A 232 -32.02 -12.27 11.62
CA LEU A 232 -32.65 -13.48 12.13
C LEU A 232 -33.49 -13.14 13.38
N GLN A 233 -34.55 -13.90 13.58
CA GLN A 233 -35.53 -13.70 14.66
C GLN A 233 -35.47 -14.86 15.65
N GLY A 234 -35.94 -14.62 16.88
CA GLY A 234 -36.06 -15.65 17.91
C GLY A 234 -35.40 -15.26 19.24
N PRO A 235 -35.80 -15.90 20.36
CA PRO A 235 -35.28 -15.58 21.68
C PRO A 235 -33.82 -16.04 21.90
N ASN A 236 -33.31 -16.90 21.02
CA ASN A 236 -31.97 -17.48 21.08
C ASN A 236 -30.99 -16.82 20.10
N VAL A 237 -31.36 -15.74 19.42
CA VAL A 237 -30.45 -14.94 18.58
C VAL A 237 -30.35 -13.50 19.06
N VAL A 238 -29.13 -13.00 19.15
CA VAL A 238 -28.79 -11.63 19.55
C VAL A 238 -28.31 -10.88 18.31
N ASP A 239 -28.99 -9.78 17.96
CA ASP A 239 -28.53 -8.88 16.90
C ASP A 239 -27.27 -8.12 17.36
N PHE A 240 -26.13 -8.51 16.80
CA PHE A 240 -24.83 -7.90 17.03
C PHE A 240 -24.26 -7.27 15.76
N VAL A 241 -25.11 -7.04 14.75
CA VAL A 241 -24.71 -6.41 13.49
C VAL A 241 -24.32 -4.96 13.74
N GLY A 242 -23.21 -4.53 13.11
CA GLY A 242 -22.69 -3.18 13.24
C GLY A 242 -22.01 -2.87 14.58
N LYS A 243 -21.92 -3.84 15.51
CA LYS A 243 -21.32 -3.63 16.84
C LYS A 243 -19.80 -3.84 16.87
N THR A 244 -19.21 -4.37 15.80
CA THR A 244 -17.78 -4.67 15.67
C THR A 244 -17.14 -4.04 14.42
N GLN A 245 -17.70 -2.91 13.94
CA GLN A 245 -17.25 -2.25 12.71
C GLN A 245 -16.61 -0.85 12.91
N SER A 246 -16.38 -0.43 14.15
CA SER A 246 -15.67 0.82 14.44
C SER A 246 -14.33 0.87 13.70
N LYS A 247 -13.98 2.04 13.15
CA LYS A 247 -12.70 2.25 12.46
C LYS A 247 -11.51 2.30 13.41
N GLU A 248 -11.77 2.44 14.71
CA GLU A 248 -10.76 2.60 15.75
C GLU A 248 -10.48 1.25 16.44
N THR A 249 -11.53 0.44 16.67
CA THR A 249 -11.45 -0.77 17.51
C THR A 249 -12.21 -1.97 16.95
N GLY A 250 -13.03 -1.82 15.91
CA GLY A 250 -14.05 -2.80 15.53
C GLY A 250 -13.51 -4.21 15.29
N ILE A 251 -12.44 -4.37 14.52
CA ILE A 251 -11.81 -5.69 14.27
C ILE A 251 -11.22 -6.28 15.56
N ARG A 252 -10.70 -5.44 16.46
CA ARG A 252 -10.17 -5.89 17.75
C ARG A 252 -11.30 -6.39 18.66
N ASP A 253 -12.45 -5.71 18.65
CA ASP A 253 -13.66 -6.16 19.34
C ASP A 253 -14.21 -7.47 18.75
N LEU A 254 -14.14 -7.62 17.42
CA LEU A 254 -14.47 -8.87 16.75
C LEU A 254 -13.57 -10.02 17.22
N PHE A 255 -12.27 -9.79 17.38
CA PHE A 255 -11.33 -10.81 17.87
C PHE A 255 -11.67 -11.24 19.29
N LYS A 256 -11.97 -10.30 20.20
CA LYS A 256 -12.42 -10.60 21.57
C LYS A 256 -13.72 -11.41 21.58
N LEU A 257 -14.69 -11.05 20.72
CA LEU A 257 -15.94 -11.83 20.60
C LEU A 257 -15.66 -13.28 20.18
N PHE A 258 -14.81 -13.49 19.16
CA PHE A 258 -14.43 -14.85 18.72
C PHE A 258 -13.59 -15.62 19.75
N LEU A 259 -12.75 -14.93 20.53
CA LEU A 259 -11.93 -15.56 21.58
C LEU A 259 -12.79 -16.33 22.60
N HIS A 260 -13.95 -15.76 22.93
CA HIS A 260 -14.87 -16.32 23.91
C HIS A 260 -16.01 -17.16 23.32
N ALA A 261 -16.25 -17.11 22.01
CA ALA A 261 -17.28 -17.94 21.40
C ALA A 261 -16.97 -19.44 21.51
N GLU A 262 -18.04 -20.25 21.52
CA GLU A 262 -17.93 -21.72 21.41
C GLU A 262 -17.50 -22.14 20.01
N GLY A 263 -17.84 -21.34 19.01
CA GLY A 263 -17.46 -21.49 17.61
C GLY A 263 -18.18 -20.47 16.72
N SER A 264 -18.04 -20.63 15.41
CA SER A 264 -18.76 -19.80 14.44
C SER A 264 -19.46 -20.62 13.35
N ILE A 265 -20.52 -20.07 12.76
CA ILE A 265 -21.29 -20.68 11.68
C ILE A 265 -21.55 -19.64 10.60
N GLY A 266 -21.42 -20.02 9.33
CA GLY A 266 -21.68 -19.12 8.21
C GLY A 266 -21.27 -19.67 6.86
N LEU A 267 -21.18 -18.78 5.88
CA LEU A 267 -20.73 -19.06 4.50
C LEU A 267 -19.19 -19.11 4.41
N VAL A 268 -18.64 -19.49 3.25
CA VAL A 268 -17.20 -19.33 2.97
C VAL A 268 -16.81 -17.84 3.04
N SER A 269 -16.27 -17.42 4.19
CA SER A 269 -16.07 -16.01 4.56
C SER A 269 -15.05 -15.84 5.72
N PHE A 270 -14.89 -14.63 6.26
CA PHE A 270 -13.86 -14.33 7.27
C PHE A 270 -13.98 -15.16 8.55
N HIS A 271 -15.19 -15.56 8.96
CA HIS A 271 -15.41 -16.20 10.26
C HIS A 271 -14.69 -17.55 10.37
N MET A 272 -14.60 -18.29 9.26
CA MET A 272 -13.83 -19.55 9.22
C MET A 272 -12.34 -19.28 9.33
N HIS A 273 -11.81 -18.22 8.72
CA HIS A 273 -10.40 -17.87 8.88
C HIS A 273 -10.09 -17.50 10.33
N LEU A 274 -10.90 -16.64 10.94
CA LEU A 274 -10.72 -16.21 12.32
C LEU A 274 -10.88 -17.36 13.33
N SER A 275 -11.85 -18.24 13.12
CA SER A 275 -12.00 -19.47 13.94
C SER A 275 -10.82 -20.41 13.75
N GLY A 276 -10.29 -20.53 12.53
CA GLY A 276 -9.09 -21.30 12.23
C GLY A 276 -7.88 -20.78 13.00
N ALA A 277 -7.68 -19.46 13.04
CA ALA A 277 -6.61 -18.80 13.81
C ALA A 277 -6.69 -19.13 15.31
N LEU A 278 -7.90 -19.10 15.87
CA LEU A 278 -8.16 -19.38 17.28
C LEU A 278 -8.33 -20.87 17.60
N LYS A 279 -8.22 -21.75 16.59
CA LYS A 279 -8.47 -23.20 16.70
C LYS A 279 -9.82 -23.50 17.34
N LYS A 280 -10.83 -22.68 17.05
CA LYS A 280 -12.20 -22.82 17.54
C LYS A 280 -13.03 -23.72 16.60
N PRO A 281 -14.07 -24.39 17.11
CA PRO A 281 -15.11 -25.03 16.30
C PRO A 281 -15.69 -24.08 15.25
N CYS A 282 -16.01 -24.60 14.07
CA CYS A 282 -16.60 -23.81 12.99
C CYS A 282 -17.40 -24.68 12.03
N VAL A 283 -18.61 -24.25 11.69
CA VAL A 283 -19.46 -24.86 10.67
C VAL A 283 -19.53 -23.93 9.46
N VAL A 284 -19.23 -24.46 8.27
CA VAL A 284 -19.18 -23.68 7.03
C VAL A 284 -20.16 -24.26 6.01
N VAL A 285 -21.06 -23.43 5.51
CA VAL A 285 -21.89 -23.71 4.33
C VAL A 285 -21.07 -23.34 3.09
N ALA A 286 -20.57 -24.36 2.37
CA ALA A 286 -19.68 -24.14 1.23
C ALA A 286 -20.34 -24.40 -0.12
N GLY A 287 -21.21 -25.40 -0.22
CA GLY A 287 -21.75 -25.83 -1.51
C GLY A 287 -20.63 -26.33 -2.43
N GLY A 288 -20.66 -25.99 -3.71
CA GLY A 288 -19.66 -26.42 -4.71
C GLY A 288 -18.90 -25.28 -5.39
N ARG A 289 -18.88 -24.09 -4.79
CA ARG A 289 -18.28 -22.90 -5.42
C ARG A 289 -16.75 -22.88 -5.26
N GLU A 290 -16.25 -23.01 -4.04
CA GLU A 290 -14.82 -23.07 -3.73
C GLU A 290 -14.38 -24.53 -3.47
N PRO A 291 -13.16 -24.93 -3.86
CA PRO A 291 -12.68 -26.27 -3.59
C PRO A 291 -12.49 -26.46 -2.09
N VAL A 292 -12.93 -27.60 -1.55
CA VAL A 292 -12.78 -27.96 -0.13
C VAL A 292 -11.36 -27.76 0.36
N HIS A 293 -10.39 -28.30 -0.36
CA HIS A 293 -8.99 -28.27 0.04
C HIS A 293 -8.39 -26.86 0.06
N PHE A 294 -8.93 -25.96 -0.76
CA PHE A 294 -8.42 -24.60 -0.86
C PHE A 294 -8.68 -23.81 0.42
N THR A 295 -9.82 -24.00 1.10
CA THR A 295 -10.21 -23.12 2.22
C THR A 295 -10.41 -23.82 3.56
N ARG A 296 -10.56 -25.15 3.57
CA ARG A 296 -10.89 -25.91 4.79
C ARG A 296 -9.74 -25.91 5.80
N TYR A 297 -10.09 -25.71 7.07
CA TYR A 297 -9.21 -25.92 8.22
C TYR A 297 -9.45 -27.27 8.90
N PRO A 298 -8.39 -27.93 9.42
CA PRO A 298 -8.53 -29.02 10.37
C PRO A 298 -9.43 -28.66 11.56
N GLY A 299 -10.36 -29.54 11.89
CA GLY A 299 -11.31 -29.38 13.00
C GLY A 299 -12.56 -28.55 12.69
N HIS A 300 -12.74 -28.08 11.46
CA HIS A 300 -13.97 -27.44 10.97
C HIS A 300 -14.92 -28.48 10.36
N GLN A 301 -16.23 -28.28 10.56
CA GLN A 301 -17.28 -28.96 9.81
C GLN A 301 -17.53 -28.16 8.52
N TYR A 302 -16.94 -28.60 7.42
CA TYR A 302 -17.01 -27.92 6.13
C TYR A 302 -18.02 -28.65 5.23
N LEU A 303 -19.22 -28.10 5.12
CA LEU A 303 -20.34 -28.72 4.40
C LEU A 303 -20.25 -28.35 2.92
N ALA A 304 -19.69 -29.28 2.15
CA ALA A 304 -19.37 -29.12 0.74
C ALA A 304 -20.13 -30.11 -0.13
N ASN A 305 -20.40 -29.71 -1.36
CA ASN A 305 -21.10 -30.46 -2.39
C ASN A 305 -20.34 -30.41 -3.73
N ASP A 306 -19.00 -30.25 -3.66
CA ASP A 306 -18.10 -30.49 -4.79
C ASP A 306 -18.38 -31.87 -5.40
N GLY A 307 -18.51 -31.93 -6.72
CA GLY A 307 -18.84 -33.15 -7.45
C GLY A 307 -20.33 -33.54 -7.45
N CYS A 308 -21.18 -32.94 -6.62
CA CYS A 308 -22.59 -33.34 -6.53
C CYS A 308 -23.47 -32.83 -7.68
N LEU A 309 -23.08 -31.74 -8.35
CA LEU A 309 -23.78 -31.20 -9.52
C LEU A 309 -22.89 -31.23 -10.78
N PRO A 310 -23.46 -31.35 -11.99
CA PRO A 310 -22.69 -31.38 -13.23
C PRO A 310 -21.81 -30.14 -13.46
N CYS A 311 -22.25 -28.96 -13.01
CA CYS A 311 -21.46 -27.72 -13.14
C CYS A 311 -20.32 -27.59 -12.13
N SER A 312 -20.29 -28.43 -11.09
CA SER A 312 -19.34 -28.34 -10.00
C SER A 312 -18.57 -29.64 -9.80
N ILE A 313 -18.26 -30.37 -10.88
CA ILE A 313 -17.34 -31.53 -10.85
C ILE A 313 -15.97 -31.09 -10.29
N ASN A 314 -15.53 -29.90 -10.69
CA ASN A 314 -14.51 -29.11 -10.01
C ASN A 314 -15.17 -27.85 -9.42
N ALA A 315 -14.48 -27.11 -8.57
CA ALA A 315 -15.08 -25.92 -7.96
C ALA A 315 -15.53 -24.90 -9.02
N CYS A 316 -16.75 -24.39 -8.86
CA CYS A 316 -17.45 -23.59 -9.87
C CYS A 316 -16.90 -22.15 -10.02
N TRP A 317 -16.44 -21.53 -8.92
CA TRP A 317 -15.89 -20.16 -8.88
C TRP A 317 -16.76 -19.01 -9.41
N HIS A 318 -17.95 -19.24 -9.97
CA HIS A 318 -18.85 -18.14 -10.36
C HIS A 318 -19.19 -17.24 -9.17
N CYS A 319 -19.16 -15.91 -9.37
CA CYS A 319 -19.52 -14.94 -8.34
C CYS A 319 -20.98 -14.49 -8.48
N ASP A 320 -21.38 -14.11 -9.70
CA ASP A 320 -22.73 -13.65 -10.01
C ASP A 320 -23.71 -14.83 -10.05
N ILE A 321 -24.82 -14.70 -9.31
CA ILE A 321 -25.88 -15.69 -9.26
C ILE A 321 -26.49 -15.97 -10.65
N LYS A 322 -26.46 -14.99 -11.56
CA LYS A 322 -26.93 -15.15 -12.95
C LYS A 322 -26.10 -16.14 -13.76
N ALA A 323 -24.86 -16.38 -13.36
CA ALA A 323 -23.99 -17.38 -13.99
C ALA A 323 -24.23 -18.79 -13.44
N CYS A 324 -25.08 -18.96 -12.42
CA CYS A 324 -25.38 -20.28 -11.87
C CYS A 324 -26.35 -21.03 -12.80
N PRO A 325 -25.97 -22.18 -13.38
CA PRO A 325 -26.86 -22.94 -14.25
C PRO A 325 -27.91 -23.76 -13.49
N TYR A 326 -27.79 -23.89 -12.17
CA TYR A 326 -28.70 -24.67 -11.32
C TYR A 326 -29.17 -23.82 -10.15
N LEU A 327 -30.19 -23.01 -10.39
CA LEU A 327 -30.87 -22.21 -9.38
C LEU A 327 -32.16 -22.89 -8.92
N VAL A 328 -32.50 -22.67 -7.65
CA VAL A 328 -33.79 -23.00 -7.07
C VAL A 328 -34.36 -21.79 -6.33
N GLU A 329 -35.68 -21.76 -6.17
CA GLU A 329 -36.36 -20.72 -5.40
C GLU A 329 -36.68 -21.27 -4.00
N VAL A 330 -36.18 -20.58 -2.96
CA VAL A 330 -36.36 -20.97 -1.56
C VAL A 330 -36.78 -19.75 -0.75
N GLY A 331 -38.02 -19.75 -0.25
CA GLY A 331 -38.55 -18.62 0.52
C GLY A 331 -38.59 -17.31 -0.25
N GLY A 332 -38.78 -17.35 -1.58
CA GLY A 332 -38.78 -16.18 -2.46
C GLY A 332 -37.38 -15.69 -2.86
N GLU A 333 -36.30 -16.38 -2.45
CA GLU A 333 -34.92 -16.07 -2.83
C GLU A 333 -34.40 -17.07 -3.88
N GLN A 334 -33.75 -16.56 -4.92
CA GLN A 334 -32.99 -17.39 -5.86
C GLN A 334 -31.71 -17.90 -5.17
N THR A 335 -31.49 -19.21 -5.19
CA THR A 335 -30.43 -19.89 -4.44
C THR A 335 -29.69 -20.90 -5.32
N PRO A 336 -28.35 -20.95 -5.29
CA PRO A 336 -27.58 -22.02 -5.94
C PRO A 336 -27.96 -23.40 -5.39
N LYS A 337 -28.29 -24.35 -6.27
CA LYS A 337 -28.71 -25.69 -5.84
C LYS A 337 -27.67 -26.40 -4.98
N CYS A 338 -26.38 -26.21 -5.26
CA CYS A 338 -25.30 -26.83 -4.49
C CYS A 338 -25.28 -26.38 -3.02
N VAL A 339 -25.76 -25.17 -2.74
CA VAL A 339 -25.86 -24.61 -1.38
C VAL A 339 -27.20 -25.00 -0.75
N ASP A 340 -28.31 -25.05 -1.50
CA ASP A 340 -29.63 -25.54 -1.03
C ASP A 340 -29.64 -27.05 -0.67
N LEU A 341 -28.77 -27.86 -1.27
CA LEU A 341 -28.61 -29.26 -0.90
C LEU A 341 -28.16 -29.47 0.55
N ILE A 342 -27.58 -28.44 1.18
CA ILE A 342 -27.22 -28.44 2.60
C ILE A 342 -28.46 -28.03 3.38
N THR A 343 -29.03 -28.91 4.18
CA THR A 343 -30.27 -28.58 4.90
C THR A 343 -29.98 -27.97 6.29
N PRO A 344 -30.98 -27.31 6.93
CA PRO A 344 -30.85 -26.88 8.32
C PRO A 344 -30.55 -28.04 9.28
N GLU A 345 -31.03 -29.25 9.00
CA GLU A 345 -30.74 -30.45 9.77
C GLU A 345 -29.26 -30.86 9.63
N ASP A 346 -28.66 -30.68 8.45
CA ASP A 346 -27.22 -30.89 8.26
C ASP A 346 -26.39 -29.92 9.10
N LEU A 347 -26.79 -28.65 9.16
CA LEU A 347 -26.16 -27.65 10.01
C LEU A 347 -26.31 -27.99 11.49
N THR A 348 -27.51 -28.36 11.92
CA THR A 348 -27.81 -28.81 13.28
C THR A 348 -26.97 -30.03 13.66
N ARG A 349 -26.84 -31.01 12.76
CA ARG A 349 -26.00 -32.19 12.95
C ARG A 349 -24.52 -31.81 13.07
N ALA A 350 -24.01 -30.95 12.19
CA ALA A 350 -22.63 -30.48 12.21
C ALA A 350 -22.29 -29.71 13.50
N LEU A 351 -23.20 -28.84 13.94
CA LEU A 351 -23.12 -28.13 15.22
C LEU A 351 -23.06 -29.12 16.39
N ASN A 352 -24.02 -30.05 16.44
CA ASN A 352 -24.14 -31.01 17.53
C ASN A 352 -22.98 -32.01 17.58
N ALA A 353 -22.31 -32.29 16.46
CA ALA A 353 -21.15 -33.17 16.43
C ALA A 353 -20.01 -32.68 17.35
N TYR A 354 -19.85 -31.37 17.55
CA TYR A 354 -18.86 -30.83 18.49
C TYR A 354 -19.18 -31.13 19.95
N TYR A 355 -20.46 -31.17 20.30
CA TYR A 355 -20.94 -31.50 21.64
C TYR A 355 -20.93 -33.02 21.87
N GLN A 356 -21.43 -33.78 20.91
CA GLN A 356 -21.44 -35.25 20.95
C GLN A 356 -20.02 -35.82 20.99
N GLY A 357 -19.09 -35.21 20.24
CA GLY A 357 -17.67 -35.57 20.25
C GLY A 357 -16.91 -35.09 21.49
N GLY A 358 -17.55 -34.38 22.43
CA GLY A 358 -16.95 -33.95 23.69
C GLY A 358 -15.97 -32.78 23.58
N ARG A 359 -15.80 -32.17 22.39
CA ARG A 359 -14.96 -30.96 22.23
C ARG A 359 -15.58 -29.76 22.92
N LEU A 360 -16.91 -29.69 22.94
CA LEU A 360 -17.70 -28.70 23.66
C LEU A 360 -18.61 -29.39 24.66
N THR A 361 -18.96 -28.70 25.75
CA THR A 361 -19.95 -29.18 26.72
C THR A 361 -21.16 -28.25 26.70
N LYS A 362 -22.36 -28.82 26.51
CA LYS A 362 -23.60 -28.06 26.37
C LYS A 362 -23.87 -27.25 27.64
N GLY A 363 -24.23 -25.97 27.49
CA GLY A 363 -24.49 -25.06 28.62
C GLY A 363 -23.25 -24.56 29.37
N LYS A 364 -22.04 -25.05 29.04
CA LYS A 364 -20.78 -24.61 29.68
C LYS A 364 -19.92 -23.82 28.67
N PRO A 365 -19.47 -22.61 29.02
CA PRO A 365 -18.47 -21.89 28.24
C PRO A 365 -17.18 -22.70 28.00
N SER A 366 -16.68 -22.73 26.76
CA SER A 366 -15.37 -23.31 26.47
C SER A 366 -14.23 -22.44 26.99
N ASP A 367 -13.11 -23.10 27.30
CA ASP A 367 -11.89 -22.42 27.68
C ASP A 367 -11.36 -21.56 26.53
N ARG A 368 -10.64 -20.49 26.91
CA ARG A 368 -9.88 -19.69 25.94
C ARG A 368 -8.77 -20.55 25.31
N PRO A 369 -8.54 -20.43 24.00
CA PRO A 369 -7.46 -21.15 23.35
C PRO A 369 -6.11 -20.62 23.87
N LYS A 370 -5.17 -21.51 24.15
CA LYS A 370 -3.80 -21.11 24.52
C LYS A 370 -3.08 -20.59 23.27
N LEU A 371 -2.87 -19.27 23.21
CA LEU A 371 -2.21 -18.61 22.09
C LEU A 371 -0.76 -18.26 22.44
N LYS A 372 0.14 -18.39 21.47
CA LYS A 372 1.53 -17.90 21.59
C LYS A 372 1.63 -16.39 21.27
N ASN A 373 0.66 -15.88 20.51
CA ASN A 373 0.66 -14.52 19.98
C ASN A 373 -0.04 -13.54 20.93
N VAL A 374 0.36 -13.56 22.20
CA VAL A 374 -0.10 -12.60 23.21
C VAL A 374 1.08 -11.74 23.63
N VAL A 375 0.98 -10.42 23.44
CA VAL A 375 2.02 -9.45 23.79
C VAL A 375 1.62 -8.62 25.00
N PRO A 376 2.57 -8.04 25.74
CA PRO A 376 2.25 -7.11 26.82
C PRO A 376 1.34 -5.98 26.32
N THR A 377 0.39 -5.57 27.17
CA THR A 377 -0.46 -4.42 26.86
C THR A 377 0.41 -3.17 26.69
N PRO A 378 0.38 -2.50 25.52
CA PRO A 378 1.10 -1.26 25.33
C PRO A 378 0.63 -0.21 26.34
N VAL A 379 1.55 0.63 26.81
CA VAL A 379 1.18 1.80 27.63
C VAL A 379 0.27 2.68 26.77
N LYS A 380 -1.01 2.76 27.13
CA LYS A 380 -1.99 3.62 26.47
C LYS A 380 -1.70 5.06 26.84
N VAL A 381 -1.35 5.88 25.86
CA VAL A 381 -1.43 7.33 25.97
C VAL A 381 -2.84 7.71 25.52
N SER A 382 -3.56 8.46 26.35
CA SER A 382 -4.88 8.95 26.00
C SER A 382 -4.81 9.71 24.69
N ALA A 383 -5.75 9.42 23.78
CA ALA A 383 -5.80 10.10 22.51
C ALA A 383 -5.87 11.62 22.77
N PRO A 384 -4.99 12.42 22.15
CA PRO A 384 -5.01 13.85 22.38
C PRO A 384 -6.35 14.43 21.95
N VAL A 385 -6.82 15.41 22.72
CA VAL A 385 -7.93 16.27 22.31
C VAL A 385 -7.57 16.84 20.95
N SER A 386 -8.48 16.69 19.97
CA SER A 386 -8.47 17.18 18.58
C SER A 386 -7.23 17.97 18.14
N PRO A 387 -6.61 17.66 16.98
CA PRO A 387 -5.52 18.46 16.45
C PRO A 387 -6.07 19.84 16.06
N SER A 388 -6.05 20.81 16.97
CA SER A 388 -5.66 22.15 16.55
C SER A 388 -4.31 21.94 15.91
N LEU A 389 -4.15 22.26 14.62
CA LEU A 389 -2.84 22.28 13.95
C LEU A 389 -1.85 22.83 14.96
N ALA A 390 -0.90 22.00 15.43
CA ALA A 390 0.06 22.46 16.42
C ALA A 390 0.76 23.67 15.79
N GLU A 391 0.45 24.85 16.28
CA GLU A 391 1.04 26.06 15.74
C GLU A 391 2.50 26.08 16.18
N ILE A 392 3.39 26.31 15.22
CA ILE A 392 4.81 26.45 15.52
C ILE A 392 4.98 27.81 16.19
N PRO A 393 5.55 27.88 17.42
CA PRO A 393 5.76 29.16 18.09
C PRO A 393 6.56 30.13 17.21
N THR A 394 6.20 31.41 17.23
CA THR A 394 6.86 32.46 16.43
C THR A 394 8.38 32.48 16.66
N GLU A 395 8.83 32.21 17.89
CA GLU A 395 10.25 32.14 18.24
C GLU A 395 10.96 30.94 17.58
N ALA A 396 10.26 29.81 17.43
CA ALA A 396 10.78 28.65 16.72
C ALA A 396 10.87 28.93 15.21
N LEU A 397 9.85 29.57 14.61
CA LEU A 397 9.91 30.04 13.22
C LEU A 397 11.05 31.03 13.00
N ALA A 398 11.26 31.97 13.94
CA ALA A 398 12.36 32.92 13.89
C ALA A 398 13.75 32.26 14.00
N ALA A 399 13.85 31.13 14.70
CA ALA A 399 15.04 30.29 14.73
C ALA A 399 15.20 29.39 13.48
N GLY A 400 14.28 29.48 12.51
CA GLY A 400 14.26 28.65 11.31
C GLY A 400 13.92 27.18 11.61
N LEU A 401 13.16 26.92 12.68
CA LEU A 401 12.70 25.59 13.07
C LEU A 401 11.29 25.37 12.54
N SER A 402 11.07 24.24 11.88
CA SER A 402 9.77 23.79 11.41
C SER A 402 9.53 22.33 11.79
N PHE A 403 8.27 21.87 11.77
CA PHE A 403 8.01 20.44 11.86
C PHE A 403 8.62 19.70 10.66
N GLY A 404 9.18 18.50 10.90
CA GLY A 404 9.84 17.68 9.88
C GLY A 404 11.29 18.10 9.58
N GLY A 405 11.85 17.59 8.47
CA GLY A 405 13.17 18.00 7.98
C GLY A 405 14.34 17.81 8.96
N GLY A 406 14.25 16.84 9.87
CA GLY A 406 15.24 16.57 10.93
C GLY A 406 14.78 16.94 12.34
N SER A 407 13.76 17.80 12.48
CA SER A 407 13.11 18.14 13.76
C SER A 407 11.95 17.19 14.07
N LEU A 408 11.29 17.34 15.23
CA LEU A 408 9.99 16.72 15.53
C LEU A 408 8.99 16.87 14.37
N THR A 409 8.09 15.90 14.18
CA THR A 409 6.89 16.10 13.34
C THR A 409 5.72 16.59 14.19
N ALA A 410 4.67 17.09 13.54
CA ALA A 410 3.43 17.45 14.26
C ALA A 410 2.85 16.23 15.01
N GLY A 411 2.89 15.04 14.41
CA GLY A 411 2.48 13.80 15.06
C GLY A 411 3.36 13.42 16.27
N ASP A 412 4.68 13.59 16.17
CA ASP A 412 5.60 13.39 17.31
C ASP A 412 5.22 14.31 18.48
N TRP A 413 4.95 15.59 18.20
CA TRP A 413 4.56 16.56 19.23
C TRP A 413 3.20 16.26 19.85
N THR A 414 2.19 15.96 19.04
CA THR A 414 0.86 15.56 19.51
C THR A 414 0.90 14.36 20.46
N PHE A 415 1.78 13.38 20.17
CA PHE A 415 2.01 12.25 21.07
C PHE A 415 2.66 12.68 22.39
N ILE A 416 3.71 13.50 22.35
CA ILE A 416 4.39 14.02 23.54
C ILE A 416 3.42 14.82 24.42
N GLN A 417 2.53 15.63 23.84
CA GLN A 417 1.49 16.35 24.58
C GLN A 417 0.53 15.42 25.35
N GLY A 418 0.15 14.29 24.74
CA GLY A 418 -0.64 13.25 25.41
C GLY A 418 0.09 12.71 26.64
N VAL A 419 1.38 12.38 26.49
CA VAL A 419 2.22 11.89 27.59
C VAL A 419 2.35 12.92 28.72
N ILE A 420 2.61 14.18 28.37
CA ILE A 420 2.72 15.28 29.34
C ILE A 420 1.44 15.37 30.19
N LYS A 421 0.28 15.30 29.54
CA LYS A 421 -1.02 15.37 30.20
C LYS A 421 -1.28 14.14 31.08
N ASP A 422 -1.10 12.93 30.54
CA ASP A 422 -1.45 11.68 31.22
C ASP A 422 -0.60 11.43 32.45
N HIS A 423 0.66 11.86 32.40
CA HIS A 423 1.62 11.65 33.48
C HIS A 423 1.87 12.90 34.32
N ASN A 424 1.14 14.00 34.08
CA ASN A 424 1.25 15.26 34.82
C ASN A 424 2.71 15.76 34.91
N ILE A 425 3.41 15.75 33.78
CA ILE A 425 4.83 16.11 33.69
C ILE A 425 5.02 17.60 33.99
N LYS A 426 5.98 17.94 34.87
CA LYS A 426 6.31 19.32 35.22
C LYS A 426 7.75 19.70 34.92
N SER A 427 8.65 18.71 34.93
CA SER A 427 10.08 18.89 34.71
C SER A 427 10.61 17.95 33.63
N VAL A 428 11.43 18.49 32.74
CA VAL A 428 11.96 17.77 31.58
C VAL A 428 13.47 17.90 31.52
N LEU A 429 14.14 16.76 31.44
CA LEU A 429 15.53 16.67 30.98
C LEU A 429 15.53 16.40 29.48
N GLU A 430 16.14 17.27 28.72
CA GLU A 430 16.26 17.11 27.27
C GLU A 430 17.70 16.93 26.85
N PHE A 431 17.94 15.98 25.94
CA PHE A 431 19.19 15.85 25.22
C PHE A 431 18.96 16.15 23.75
N GLY A 432 19.71 17.11 23.18
CA GLY A 432 19.53 17.64 21.83
C GLY A 432 18.61 18.87 21.81
N ALA A 433 19.19 20.04 21.57
CA ALA A 433 18.43 21.29 21.51
C ALA A 433 17.77 21.48 20.14
N GLY A 434 16.52 21.94 20.12
CA GLY A 434 15.80 22.16 18.88
C GLY A 434 14.37 22.65 19.04
N LEU A 435 13.50 22.21 18.13
CA LEU A 435 12.08 22.56 18.16
C LEU A 435 11.38 22.06 19.44
N SER A 436 11.76 20.87 19.92
CA SER A 436 11.28 20.27 21.16
C SER A 436 11.54 21.17 22.38
N THR A 437 12.72 21.78 22.47
CA THR A 437 13.10 22.70 23.56
C THR A 437 12.10 23.85 23.72
N ILE A 438 11.72 24.48 22.61
CA ILE A 438 10.79 25.62 22.63
C ILE A 438 9.37 25.14 22.95
N LEU A 439 8.94 24.04 22.31
CA LEU A 439 7.59 23.48 22.50
C LEU A 439 7.36 23.03 23.96
N LEU A 440 8.33 22.34 24.56
CA LEU A 440 8.25 21.88 25.94
C LEU A 440 8.21 23.06 26.93
N ASN A 441 9.03 24.10 26.73
CA ASN A 441 8.97 25.32 27.55
C ASN A 441 7.62 26.04 27.42
N LYS A 442 7.13 26.22 26.19
CA LYS A 442 5.84 26.89 25.92
C LYS A 442 4.64 26.13 26.47
N ALA A 443 4.75 24.81 26.59
CA ALA A 443 3.72 23.99 27.21
C ALA A 443 3.73 24.07 28.75
N GLY A 444 4.64 24.85 29.35
CA GLY A 444 4.65 25.19 30.78
C GLY A 444 5.62 24.36 31.65
N MET A 445 6.53 23.59 31.04
CA MET A 445 7.44 22.71 31.76
C MET A 445 8.75 23.41 32.11
N ARG A 446 9.36 23.00 33.23
CA ARG A 446 10.76 23.33 33.54
C ARG A 446 11.68 22.44 32.72
N VAL A 447 12.22 22.96 31.61
CA VAL A 447 13.09 22.21 30.69
C VAL A 447 14.56 22.55 30.94
N VAL A 448 15.40 21.55 31.14
CA VAL A 448 16.86 21.66 31.13
C VAL A 448 17.39 20.87 29.95
N THR A 449 18.02 21.55 29.00
CA THR A 449 18.47 20.97 27.72
C THR A 449 19.98 20.87 27.66
N PHE A 450 20.51 19.72 27.26
CA PHE A 450 21.93 19.51 27.02
C PHE A 450 22.23 19.33 25.54
N GLU A 451 23.09 20.18 25.00
CA GLU A 451 23.46 20.22 23.59
C GLU A 451 24.99 20.14 23.44
N THR A 452 25.45 19.30 22.52
CA THR A 452 26.89 19.11 22.25
C THR A 452 27.49 20.17 21.34
N ASN A 453 26.66 20.89 20.59
CA ASN A 453 27.08 21.88 19.61
C ASN A 453 26.79 23.31 20.08
N GLN A 454 27.84 24.07 20.41
CA GLN A 454 27.72 25.47 20.84
C GLN A 454 26.99 26.36 19.82
N GLY A 455 27.19 26.13 18.52
CA GLY A 455 26.51 26.90 17.47
C GLY A 455 24.99 26.71 17.47
N TRP A 456 24.50 25.52 17.86
CA TRP A 456 23.07 25.29 18.06
C TRP A 456 22.53 26.01 19.29
N ILE A 457 23.30 26.03 20.38
CA ILE A 457 22.95 26.78 21.60
C ILE A 457 22.84 28.27 21.29
N ASP A 458 23.83 28.83 20.60
CA ASP A 458 23.86 30.25 20.24
C ASP A 458 22.68 30.62 19.32
N LYS A 459 22.40 29.76 18.33
CA LYS A 459 21.26 29.92 17.43
C LYS A 459 19.93 29.91 18.17
N LEU A 460 19.74 28.98 19.11
CA LEU A 460 18.51 28.88 19.88
C LEU A 460 18.36 30.08 20.83
N LYS A 461 19.39 30.38 21.63
CA LYS A 461 19.37 31.48 22.61
C LYS A 461 19.23 32.86 21.98
N LYS A 462 19.67 33.04 20.73
CA LYS A 462 19.45 34.28 19.97
C LYS A 462 17.96 34.60 19.78
N HIS A 463 17.13 33.58 19.55
CA HIS A 463 15.70 33.74 19.26
C HIS A 463 14.80 33.37 20.44
N TYR A 464 15.34 32.64 21.42
CA TYR A 464 14.65 32.23 22.63
C TYR A 464 15.59 32.26 23.86
N PRO A 465 15.95 33.46 24.36
CA PRO A 465 16.99 33.64 25.40
C PRO A 465 16.67 32.99 26.74
N SER A 466 15.39 32.72 27.01
CA SER A 466 14.91 32.12 28.25
C SER A 466 15.15 30.61 28.36
N ALA A 467 15.59 29.92 27.30
CA ALA A 467 15.86 28.50 27.36
C ALA A 467 17.12 28.17 28.18
N ASP A 468 16.96 27.28 29.18
CA ASP A 468 18.08 26.65 29.89
C ASP A 468 18.71 25.56 29.02
N VAL A 469 19.59 26.00 28.10
CA VAL A 469 20.42 25.12 27.28
C VAL A 469 21.87 25.22 27.73
N ARG A 470 22.46 24.05 28.00
CA ARG A 470 23.81 23.88 28.53
C ARG A 470 24.67 23.09 27.55
N LEU A 471 25.91 23.52 27.38
CA LEU A 471 26.90 22.76 26.60
C LEU A 471 27.35 21.54 27.42
N TRP A 472 27.47 20.39 26.77
CA TRP A 472 28.07 19.18 27.36
C TRP A 472 28.90 18.40 26.33
N ASP A 473 29.70 17.45 26.78
CA ASP A 473 30.62 16.67 25.94
C ASP A 473 29.97 15.46 25.25
N GLY A 474 28.69 15.18 25.55
CA GLY A 474 27.94 14.04 25.01
C GLY A 474 28.20 12.71 25.74
N VAL A 475 29.02 12.70 26.79
CA VAL A 475 29.43 11.49 27.53
C VAL A 475 29.24 11.66 29.04
N ASN A 476 29.74 12.76 29.60
CA ASN A 476 29.69 13.10 31.01
C ASN A 476 28.74 14.27 31.23
N LEU A 477 27.80 14.07 32.15
CA LEU A 477 26.87 15.12 32.55
C LEU A 477 27.30 15.67 33.92
N ASP A 478 27.88 16.86 33.94
CA ASP A 478 28.10 17.59 35.18
C ASP A 478 26.82 18.35 35.55
N LEU A 479 26.19 17.93 36.65
CA LEU A 479 24.97 18.53 37.17
C LEU A 479 25.23 19.59 38.25
N GLY A 480 26.51 19.89 38.56
CA GLY A 480 26.89 20.84 39.61
C GLY A 480 26.79 20.26 41.03
N SER A 481 27.50 20.87 41.98
CA SER A 481 27.69 20.38 43.35
C SER A 481 26.56 20.70 44.35
N GLU A 482 25.40 21.18 43.91
CA GLU A 482 24.27 21.46 44.81
C GLU A 482 23.40 20.20 45.02
N THR A 483 23.44 19.66 46.23
CA THR A 483 22.84 18.40 46.70
C THR A 483 21.31 18.43 46.84
N THR A 484 20.60 18.90 45.82
CA THR A 484 19.17 18.64 45.65
C THR A 484 18.98 17.80 44.40
N VAL A 485 18.62 16.53 44.62
CA VAL A 485 18.37 15.48 43.63
C VAL A 485 17.64 16.05 42.41
N TYR A 486 18.34 16.18 41.27
CA TYR A 486 17.74 16.47 39.97
C TYR A 486 17.00 15.23 39.46
N HIS A 487 15.89 14.87 40.12
CA HIS A 487 14.90 13.97 39.54
C HIS A 487 14.08 14.77 38.53
N PHE A 488 13.92 14.24 37.32
CA PHE A 488 13.04 14.80 36.31
C PHE A 488 11.88 13.84 36.08
N ASP A 489 10.66 14.37 35.99
CA ASP A 489 9.47 13.56 35.71
C ASP A 489 9.60 12.86 34.34
N PHE A 490 10.27 13.53 33.40
CA PHE A 490 10.37 13.16 32.01
C PHE A 490 11.77 13.42 31.45
N ALA A 491 12.32 12.44 30.71
CA ALA A 491 13.49 12.64 29.86
C ALA A 491 13.13 12.48 28.37
N PHE A 492 13.54 13.45 27.55
CA PHE A 492 13.43 13.42 26.09
C PHE A 492 14.81 13.28 25.46
N VAL A 493 15.04 12.19 24.72
CA VAL A 493 16.33 11.86 24.11
C VAL A 493 16.26 12.03 22.59
N ASP A 494 16.85 13.11 22.08
CA ASP A 494 17.02 13.41 20.65
C ASP A 494 18.47 13.79 20.28
N GLY A 495 19.37 13.84 21.26
CA GLY A 495 20.78 14.16 21.10
C GLY A 495 21.68 13.23 21.91
N PRO A 496 22.99 13.21 21.64
CA PRO A 496 23.71 13.92 20.58
C PRO A 496 23.33 13.45 19.15
N SER A 497 23.73 14.22 18.13
CA SER A 497 23.44 13.89 16.73
C SER A 497 24.05 12.54 16.31
N GLY A 498 23.27 11.75 15.57
CA GLY A 498 23.62 10.39 15.16
C GLY A 498 23.34 9.35 16.25
N GLY A 499 22.56 8.32 15.92
CA GLY A 499 22.07 7.35 16.90
C GLY A 499 23.15 6.59 17.68
N ALA A 500 24.32 6.38 17.09
CA ALA A 500 25.46 5.76 17.76
C ALA A 500 25.96 6.58 18.96
N SER A 501 25.81 7.91 18.92
CA SER A 501 26.27 8.84 19.96
C SER A 501 25.30 8.98 21.13
N ARG A 502 24.09 8.39 21.04
CA ARG A 502 23.01 8.55 22.04
C ARG A 502 23.08 7.55 23.21
N GLU A 503 24.16 6.80 23.33
CA GLU A 503 24.32 5.81 24.40
C GLU A 503 24.26 6.47 25.79
N ALA A 504 25.10 7.49 26.01
CA ALA A 504 25.20 8.17 27.29
C ALA A 504 23.90 8.89 27.67
N SER A 505 23.27 9.61 26.73
CA SER A 505 21.98 10.29 26.96
C SER A 505 20.88 9.30 27.30
N THR A 506 20.80 8.17 26.60
CA THR A 506 19.81 7.11 26.90
C THR A 506 20.03 6.50 28.29
N LYS A 507 21.29 6.20 28.64
CA LYS A 507 21.66 5.65 29.95
C LYS A 507 21.33 6.61 31.10
N ILE A 508 21.64 7.90 30.93
CA ILE A 508 21.37 8.92 31.94
C ILE A 508 19.86 9.13 32.09
N ALA A 509 19.13 9.26 30.98
CA ALA A 509 17.67 9.38 30.98
C ALA A 509 17.00 8.24 31.75
N ALA A 510 17.44 7.00 31.55
CA ALA A 510 16.94 5.83 32.26
C ALA A 510 17.26 5.83 33.77
N ALA A 511 18.32 6.52 34.19
CA ALA A 511 18.75 6.60 35.58
C ALA A 511 17.99 7.68 36.37
N ILE A 512 17.72 8.84 35.76
CA ILE A 512 17.28 10.05 36.48
C ILE A 512 15.83 10.48 36.19
N SER A 513 15.10 9.70 35.39
CA SER A 513 13.69 9.94 35.10
C SER A 513 12.83 8.70 35.21
N ASP A 514 11.56 8.89 35.56
CA ASP A 514 10.56 7.82 35.63
C ASP A 514 9.89 7.56 34.28
N ILE A 515 9.91 8.56 33.39
CA ILE A 515 9.34 8.48 32.05
C ILE A 515 10.41 8.92 31.05
N VAL A 516 10.60 8.10 30.02
CA VAL A 516 11.59 8.34 28.97
C VAL A 516 10.93 8.25 27.61
N ILE A 517 11.10 9.28 26.78
CA ILE A 517 10.82 9.21 25.35
C ILE A 517 12.14 9.24 24.60
N ILE A 518 12.34 8.22 23.77
CA ILE A 518 13.42 8.19 22.78
C ILE A 518 12.84 8.64 21.44
N HIS A 519 13.49 9.61 20.79
CA HIS A 519 13.15 10.06 19.44
C HIS A 519 13.96 9.30 18.39
N ASP A 520 13.42 9.17 17.17
CA ASP A 520 13.94 8.29 16.12
C ASP A 520 14.16 6.83 16.61
N ALA A 521 13.35 6.40 17.58
CA ALA A 521 13.57 5.19 18.38
C ALA A 521 13.50 3.86 17.58
N GLY A 522 13.04 3.93 16.34
CA GLY A 522 13.00 2.84 15.37
C GLY A 522 14.32 2.64 14.60
N ARG A 523 15.38 3.40 14.88
CA ARG A 523 16.72 3.19 14.30
C ARG A 523 17.50 2.13 15.06
N GLU A 524 18.52 1.56 14.40
CA GLU A 524 19.31 0.43 14.92
C GLU A 524 19.98 0.73 16.26
N ASN A 525 20.72 1.84 16.36
CA ASN A 525 21.45 2.19 17.58
C ASN A 525 20.50 2.57 18.71
N GLU A 526 19.45 3.33 18.43
CA GLU A 526 18.44 3.71 19.42
C GLU A 526 17.73 2.48 20.00
N ARG A 527 17.42 1.47 19.19
CA ARG A 527 16.91 0.18 19.71
C ARG A 527 17.92 -0.52 20.60
N LYS A 528 19.18 -0.58 20.16
CA LYS A 528 20.28 -1.18 20.93
C LYS A 528 20.40 -0.55 22.33
N TRP A 529 20.35 0.77 22.43
CA TRP A 529 20.45 1.48 23.71
C TRP A 529 19.19 1.31 24.58
N GLN A 530 18.00 1.27 23.97
CA GLN A 530 16.76 0.95 24.68
C GLN A 530 16.79 -0.46 25.27
N ASP A 531 17.23 -1.46 24.47
CA ASP A 531 17.38 -2.85 24.93
C ASP A 531 18.38 -2.95 26.09
N LEU A 532 19.49 -2.20 26.04
CA LEU A 532 20.57 -2.29 27.02
C LEU A 532 20.26 -1.56 28.34
N TYR A 533 19.60 -0.40 28.30
CA TYR A 533 19.47 0.49 29.46
C TYR A 533 18.03 0.69 29.96
N VAL A 534 17.02 0.48 29.12
CA VAL A 534 15.63 0.87 29.41
C VAL A 534 14.71 -0.35 29.58
N LYS A 535 14.77 -1.31 28.65
CA LYS A 535 13.78 -2.39 28.49
C LYS A 535 13.50 -3.22 29.74
N ASP A 536 14.53 -3.53 30.52
CA ASP A 536 14.35 -4.37 31.70
C ASP A 536 13.74 -3.61 32.88
N ARG A 537 13.94 -2.29 32.95
CA ARG A 537 13.54 -1.43 34.08
C ARG A 537 12.21 -0.70 33.84
N PHE A 538 11.76 -0.60 32.59
CA PHE A 538 10.58 0.16 32.18
C PHE A 538 9.54 -0.72 31.47
N THR A 539 8.27 -0.38 31.63
CA THR A 539 7.14 -0.86 30.84
C THR A 539 7.06 -0.06 29.55
N GLY A 540 7.02 -0.75 28.41
CA GLY A 540 7.03 -0.11 27.09
C GLY A 540 7.60 -1.01 25.99
N PRO A 541 7.87 -0.47 24.79
CA PRO A 541 7.59 0.93 24.42
C PRO A 541 6.12 1.14 24.05
N GLY A 542 5.49 2.18 24.61
CA GLY A 542 4.32 2.79 23.98
C GLY A 542 4.78 3.52 22.71
N LYS A 543 4.43 3.00 21.54
CA LYS A 543 4.83 3.61 20.27
C LYS A 543 3.82 4.70 19.90
N GLY A 544 4.30 5.88 19.56
CA GLY A 544 3.42 6.94 19.11
C GLY A 544 4.14 8.10 18.46
N GLY A 545 3.35 9.01 17.90
CA GLY A 545 3.84 9.94 16.89
C GLY A 545 4.31 9.20 15.64
N ASN A 546 5.23 9.80 14.90
CA ASN A 546 5.86 9.15 13.76
C ASN A 546 7.08 8.31 14.19
N ARG A 547 7.81 8.74 15.25
CA ARG A 547 9.17 8.25 15.52
C ARG A 547 9.51 8.06 17.02
N CYS A 548 8.55 8.13 17.94
CA CYS A 548 8.80 8.10 19.37
C CYS A 548 8.49 6.73 20.03
N HIS A 549 9.32 6.33 20.99
CA HIS A 549 9.03 5.24 21.92
C HIS A 549 8.94 5.79 23.36
N LEU A 550 7.79 5.61 24.00
CA LEU A 550 7.52 5.93 25.41
C LEU A 550 7.83 4.74 26.32
N TRP A 551 8.58 5.00 27.38
CA TRP A 551 8.90 4.03 28.41
C TRP A 551 8.51 4.59 29.78
N VAL A 552 7.83 3.79 30.59
CA VAL A 552 7.38 4.17 31.95
C VAL A 552 7.95 3.19 32.96
N LYS A 553 8.68 3.66 33.97
CA LYS A 553 9.43 2.81 34.92
C LYS A 553 8.50 1.82 35.63
N LYS A 554 8.91 0.54 35.77
CA LYS A 554 8.07 -0.55 36.32
C LYS A 554 7.70 -0.35 37.79
N GLU A 555 8.60 0.25 38.57
CA GLU A 555 8.40 0.60 39.97
C GLU A 555 8.97 2.01 40.23
N LYS A 556 8.20 2.87 40.92
CA LYS A 556 8.73 4.15 41.43
C LYS A 556 9.75 3.81 42.52
N GLN A 557 11.01 4.20 42.35
CA GLN A 557 11.98 4.08 43.44
C GLN A 557 11.44 4.84 44.66
N SER A 558 11.26 4.14 45.78
CA SER A 558 11.27 4.80 47.09
C SER A 558 12.62 5.50 47.20
N HIS A 559 12.61 6.79 47.55
CA HIS A 559 13.80 7.64 47.57
C HIS A 559 14.94 6.94 48.31
N LEU A 560 15.93 6.47 47.57
CA LEU A 560 17.16 5.92 48.12
C LEU A 560 17.93 7.09 48.74
N SER A 561 18.00 7.08 50.06
CA SER A 561 18.93 7.89 50.80
C SER A 561 20.34 7.32 50.63
N GLY A 562 21.26 8.15 50.15
CA GLY A 562 22.71 7.93 50.33
C GLY A 562 23.42 7.08 49.28
N HIS A 563 24.33 7.74 48.56
CA HIS A 563 25.59 7.18 48.04
C HIS A 563 25.55 5.95 47.12
N GLU A 564 25.17 6.16 45.86
CA GLU A 564 25.82 5.42 44.76
C GLU A 564 26.41 6.41 43.75
N LYS A 565 27.74 6.59 43.81
CA LYS A 565 28.49 7.22 42.73
C LYS A 565 28.44 6.30 41.52
N ILE A 566 27.90 6.78 40.40
CA ILE A 566 28.00 6.11 39.10
C ILE A 566 29.49 6.14 38.70
N VAL A 567 30.21 5.06 38.98
CA VAL A 567 31.58 4.85 38.53
C VAL A 567 31.55 4.20 37.14
N CYS A 568 32.21 4.85 36.19
CA CYS A 568 32.37 4.39 34.81
C CYS A 568 33.18 3.07 34.75
N GLN A 569 32.69 2.09 33.98
CA GLN A 569 33.31 0.77 33.78
C GLN A 569 34.65 0.80 33.02
N VAL A 570 35.21 1.97 32.72
CA VAL A 570 36.57 2.09 32.16
C VAL A 570 37.65 2.01 33.24
N CYS A 571 37.31 2.19 34.53
CA CYS A 571 38.26 2.08 35.64
C CYS A 571 38.34 0.67 36.27
N GLN A 572 37.44 -0.26 35.92
CA GLN A 572 37.50 -1.65 36.43
C GLN A 572 38.55 -2.51 35.72
N ALA A 573 39.13 -2.04 34.61
CA ALA A 573 40.22 -2.74 33.92
C ALA A 573 41.62 -2.42 34.46
N VAL A 574 41.78 -1.47 35.38
CA VAL A 574 43.09 -1.08 35.95
C VAL A 574 43.26 -1.54 37.41
N ILE A 575 42.20 -2.02 38.07
CA ILE A 575 42.23 -2.52 39.46
C ILE A 575 42.36 -4.06 39.53
N ALA A 576 42.45 -4.76 38.40
CA ALA A 576 42.65 -6.22 38.34
C ALA A 576 44.13 -6.66 38.36
N GLN A 577 45.08 -5.73 38.57
CA GLN A 577 46.51 -6.05 38.71
C GLN A 577 47.13 -5.31 39.89
N CYS A 578 46.79 -5.72 41.11
CA CYS A 578 47.74 -5.70 42.23
C CYS A 578 47.19 -6.56 43.37
N ARG A 579 47.93 -7.62 43.70
CA ARG A 579 47.72 -8.42 44.90
C ARG A 579 48.27 -7.65 46.12
N CYS A 580 47.67 -7.96 47.28
CA CYS A 580 48.17 -7.78 48.64
C CYS A 580 47.88 -6.41 49.30
N ILE A 581 47.01 -6.43 50.32
CA ILE A 581 47.25 -6.13 51.75
C ILE A 581 45.94 -5.65 52.40
N GLU A 582 45.61 -6.23 53.54
CA GLU A 582 44.47 -5.92 54.40
C GLU A 582 44.69 -4.62 55.21
N GLY A 583 43.58 -3.93 55.51
CA GLY A 583 43.43 -3.17 56.76
C GLY A 583 43.56 -1.65 56.71
N HIS A 584 42.66 -1.03 57.48
CA HIS A 584 42.67 0.33 58.05
C HIS A 584 41.98 1.50 57.34
N ASP A 585 41.07 2.08 58.13
CA ASP A 585 40.36 3.35 57.99
C ASP A 585 41.27 4.58 58.03
N ASN A 586 40.73 5.66 57.44
CA ASN A 586 41.20 7.06 57.46
C ASN A 586 42.51 7.36 56.73
N ILE A 587 42.44 8.30 55.77
CA ILE A 587 43.36 9.43 55.60
C ILE A 587 42.82 10.37 54.49
N GLN A 588 42.73 11.66 54.81
CA GLN A 588 42.52 12.79 53.88
C GLN A 588 43.71 12.95 52.94
N TYR A 589 43.49 13.40 51.69
CA TYR A 589 44.51 14.23 51.02
C TYR A 589 43.92 15.33 50.13
N SER A 590 44.66 16.43 50.18
CA SER A 590 44.45 17.80 49.74
C SER A 590 44.71 18.02 48.26
N ILE A 591 44.13 19.11 47.75
CA ILE A 591 44.42 19.77 46.47
C ILE A 591 45.92 20.08 46.33
N CYS A 592 46.47 19.93 45.12
CA CYS A 592 47.70 20.57 44.70
C CYS A 592 47.54 21.11 43.27
N ASP A 593 47.51 22.44 43.17
CA ASP A 593 47.77 23.25 41.98
C ASP A 593 49.19 23.00 41.47
N GLN A 594 49.36 22.79 40.16
CA GLN A 594 50.38 23.50 39.37
C GLN A 594 50.34 23.18 37.85
N CYS A 595 50.58 24.24 37.08
CA CYS A 595 51.09 24.27 35.70
C CYS A 595 50.11 24.42 34.53
N ASN A 596 49.41 25.55 34.60
CA ASN A 596 49.25 26.52 33.50
C ASN A 596 50.56 26.74 32.69
N LYS A 597 50.51 26.69 31.34
CA LYS A 597 51.28 27.53 30.38
C LYS A 597 51.04 27.11 28.90
N ASN A 598 50.34 27.97 28.16
CA ASN A 598 50.51 28.20 26.71
C ASN A 598 51.76 29.12 26.53
N PRO A 599 52.52 29.19 25.41
CA PRO A 599 52.08 29.88 24.17
C PRO A 599 52.77 29.49 22.82
N TYR A 600 52.30 30.15 21.74
CA TYR A 600 52.87 30.41 20.39
C TYR A 600 52.39 29.54 19.21
N ASN A 601 51.52 30.05 18.32
CA ASN A 601 51.70 31.03 17.22
C ASN A 601 52.37 30.46 15.96
N HIS A 602 51.63 30.44 14.84
CA HIS A 602 52.11 31.01 13.59
C HIS A 602 50.96 31.61 12.77
N THR A 603 51.26 32.81 12.27
CA THR A 603 50.44 33.79 11.56
C THR A 603 50.62 33.73 10.05
N GLY A 604 49.59 34.15 9.30
CA GLY A 604 49.67 34.60 7.90
C GLY A 604 48.31 34.43 7.20
N VAL A 605 47.33 35.34 7.24
CA VAL A 605 47.20 36.76 6.82
C VAL A 605 47.06 36.98 5.29
N CYS A 606 45.81 37.33 4.91
CA CYS A 606 45.36 38.30 3.87
C CYS A 606 45.59 38.00 2.38
N ARG A 607 44.68 38.31 1.43
CA ARG A 607 43.73 39.45 1.36
C ARG A 607 42.69 39.26 0.22
N LYS A 608 41.46 39.73 0.49
CA LYS A 608 40.50 40.57 -0.32
C LYS A 608 40.11 40.14 -1.75
N GLU A 609 38.86 40.30 -2.20
CA GLU A 609 37.99 41.49 -2.21
C GLU A 609 36.49 41.11 -2.15
N THR A 610 35.74 41.59 -1.15
CA THR A 610 34.73 42.70 -1.14
C THR A 610 33.27 42.23 -1.17
N MET A 611 32.58 42.45 -0.04
CA MET A 611 31.11 42.55 0.07
C MET A 611 30.64 43.96 -0.37
N PRO A 612 29.32 44.18 -0.61
CA PRO A 612 28.52 44.72 0.50
C PRO A 612 27.08 44.18 0.62
N GLN A 613 26.60 44.22 1.88
CA GLN A 613 25.20 44.16 2.32
C GLN A 613 24.39 45.40 1.88
N LYS A 614 23.08 45.23 1.61
CA LYS A 614 21.93 46.04 2.10
C LYS A 614 20.64 45.46 1.51
N GLN A 615 19.80 44.84 2.33
CA GLN A 615 18.68 45.40 3.12
C GLN A 615 17.37 45.50 2.33
N ALA A 616 16.34 44.98 2.98
CA ALA A 616 14.95 44.96 2.59
C ALA A 616 14.40 46.35 2.31
N GLU A 617 13.62 46.46 1.25
CA GLU A 617 12.35 47.19 1.20
C GLU A 617 11.74 46.97 -0.20
N ARG A 618 10.55 46.36 -0.24
CA ARG A 618 9.38 46.77 -1.04
C ARG A 618 8.47 45.59 -1.38
N ALA A 619 7.28 45.64 -0.81
CA ALA A 619 6.09 45.32 -1.57
C ALA A 619 6.10 46.13 -2.88
N SER A 620 5.60 45.52 -3.96
CA SER A 620 5.54 45.99 -5.35
C SER A 620 6.76 45.68 -6.22
N GLU A 621 6.47 44.99 -7.33
CA GLU A 621 7.28 44.83 -8.55
C GLU A 621 8.36 43.74 -8.56
N ALA A 622 7.94 42.50 -8.84
CA ALA A 622 8.75 41.58 -9.65
C ALA A 622 8.30 41.69 -11.11
N THR A 623 8.80 42.72 -11.79
CA THR A 623 8.77 42.77 -13.25
C THR A 623 10.16 42.35 -13.74
N ILE A 624 10.30 41.08 -14.12
CA ILE A 624 11.11 40.82 -15.32
C ILE A 624 10.27 41.39 -16.46
N ALA A 625 10.87 42.36 -17.14
CA ALA A 625 10.28 43.10 -18.23
C ALA A 625 9.70 42.17 -19.31
N SER A 626 8.51 42.55 -19.78
CA SER A 626 7.95 42.27 -21.10
C SER A 626 7.81 40.80 -21.54
N GLY A 627 6.86 40.09 -20.94
CA GLY A 627 6.18 38.99 -21.63
C GLY A 627 4.71 39.04 -21.26
N GLY A 628 3.79 39.13 -22.22
CA GLY A 628 2.33 39.18 -22.02
C GLY A 628 1.70 37.89 -21.44
N GLY A 629 2.35 37.24 -20.48
CA GLY A 629 1.94 35.95 -19.93
C GLY A 629 0.76 36.06 -18.96
N LYS A 630 -0.36 35.43 -19.30
CA LYS A 630 -1.54 35.21 -18.44
C LYS A 630 -1.24 34.34 -17.20
N PHE A 631 -1.98 34.57 -16.11
CA PHE A 631 -2.06 33.69 -14.94
C PHE A 631 -3.17 32.66 -15.10
N ILE A 632 -2.80 31.38 -15.16
CA ILE A 632 -3.67 30.27 -15.58
C ILE A 632 -3.76 29.24 -14.46
N LYS A 633 -4.99 28.94 -14.02
CA LYS A 633 -5.29 27.88 -13.07
C LYS A 633 -5.78 26.64 -13.80
N VAL A 634 -5.16 25.50 -13.53
CA VAL A 634 -5.48 24.20 -14.13
C VAL A 634 -6.02 23.28 -13.05
N VAL A 635 -7.24 22.78 -13.24
CA VAL A 635 -7.90 21.86 -12.30
C VAL A 635 -8.04 20.48 -12.92
N SER A 636 -7.61 19.44 -12.20
CA SER A 636 -7.87 18.03 -12.55
C SER A 636 -7.63 17.09 -11.37
N THR A 637 -7.89 15.78 -11.49
CA THR A 637 -7.78 14.82 -10.37
C THR A 637 -6.35 14.44 -9.99
N ALA A 638 -5.43 14.36 -10.95
CA ALA A 638 -4.05 13.88 -10.77
C ALA A 638 -3.89 12.53 -10.01
N ARG A 639 -4.93 11.68 -10.03
CA ARG A 639 -4.98 10.46 -9.21
C ARG A 639 -4.18 9.29 -9.75
N GLY A 640 -4.18 9.11 -11.06
CA GLY A 640 -3.50 8.01 -11.74
C GLY A 640 -2.66 8.49 -12.91
N TRP A 641 -1.77 7.65 -13.42
CA TRP A 641 -0.92 7.96 -14.56
C TRP A 641 -1.50 7.44 -15.89
N GLY A 642 -2.61 8.05 -16.32
CA GLY A 642 -3.34 7.72 -17.54
C GLY A 642 -3.20 8.77 -18.65
N GLY A 643 -4.03 8.64 -19.70
CA GLY A 643 -4.07 9.59 -20.82
C GLY A 643 -4.43 11.02 -20.39
N CYS A 644 -5.35 11.16 -19.43
CA CYS A 644 -5.72 12.44 -18.81
C CYS A 644 -4.50 13.14 -18.20
N ALA A 645 -3.85 12.46 -17.24
CA ALA A 645 -2.68 12.97 -16.53
C ALA A 645 -1.57 13.41 -17.50
N ARG A 646 -1.27 12.58 -18.50
CA ARG A 646 -0.25 12.91 -19.52
C ARG A 646 -0.66 14.11 -20.38
N SER A 647 -1.95 14.25 -20.71
CA SER A 647 -2.45 15.41 -21.45
C SER A 647 -2.27 16.68 -20.63
N ILE A 648 -2.67 16.66 -19.36
CA ILE A 648 -2.56 17.83 -18.47
C ILE A 648 -1.11 18.23 -18.24
N THR A 649 -0.21 17.27 -17.99
CA THR A 649 1.22 17.60 -17.85
C THR A 649 1.78 18.20 -19.14
N THR A 650 1.36 17.71 -20.31
CA THR A 650 1.78 18.26 -21.60
C THR A 650 1.24 19.69 -21.80
N ILE A 651 -0.04 19.91 -21.50
CA ILE A 651 -0.66 21.24 -21.54
C ILE A 651 0.07 22.22 -20.61
N MET A 652 0.37 21.83 -19.37
CA MET A 652 1.09 22.70 -18.43
C MET A 652 2.51 23.02 -18.92
N LYS A 653 3.22 22.06 -19.54
CA LYS A 653 4.53 22.32 -20.16
C LYS A 653 4.42 23.35 -21.28
N LEU A 654 3.41 23.24 -22.15
CA LEU A 654 3.17 24.20 -23.23
C LEU A 654 2.84 25.60 -22.70
N LEU A 655 2.02 25.69 -21.66
CA LEU A 655 1.67 26.96 -21.03
C LEU A 655 2.90 27.64 -20.41
N LEU A 656 3.74 26.89 -19.69
CA LEU A 656 4.99 27.41 -19.15
C LEU A 656 5.96 27.83 -20.26
N ALA A 657 6.10 27.02 -21.32
CA ALA A 657 6.97 27.33 -22.46
C ALA A 657 6.52 28.58 -23.22
N ALA A 658 5.22 28.87 -23.24
CA ALA A 658 4.65 30.10 -23.79
C ALA A 658 4.75 31.31 -22.83
N GLY A 659 5.39 31.16 -21.67
CA GLY A 659 5.65 32.26 -20.73
C GLY A 659 4.49 32.55 -19.77
N HIS A 660 3.53 31.65 -19.63
CA HIS A 660 2.42 31.81 -18.69
C HIS A 660 2.79 31.37 -17.28
N ARG A 661 2.17 32.01 -16.28
CA ARG A 661 2.21 31.54 -14.90
C ARG A 661 1.12 30.48 -14.72
N VAL A 662 1.50 29.29 -14.27
CA VAL A 662 0.57 28.16 -14.11
C VAL A 662 0.44 27.77 -12.64
N GLU A 663 -0.78 27.64 -12.17
CA GLU A 663 -1.13 27.01 -10.91
C GLU A 663 -1.96 25.75 -11.16
N PHE A 664 -1.63 24.65 -10.49
CA PHE A 664 -2.31 23.38 -10.57
C PHE A 664 -3.06 23.09 -9.27
N ILE A 665 -4.36 22.81 -9.38
CA ILE A 665 -5.27 22.57 -8.27
C ILE A 665 -5.83 21.15 -8.40
N PRO A 666 -5.38 20.18 -7.60
CA PRO A 666 -5.94 18.84 -7.63
C PRO A 666 -7.35 18.80 -7.03
N PHE A 667 -8.31 18.24 -7.77
CA PHE A 667 -9.70 18.09 -7.33
C PHE A 667 -9.80 17.01 -6.23
N ARG A 668 -9.75 17.35 -4.94
CA ARG A 668 -9.56 16.49 -3.73
C ARG A 668 -8.23 16.76 -3.04
N ASN A 669 -7.63 17.92 -3.31
CA ASN A 669 -6.56 18.49 -2.49
C ASN A 669 -5.38 17.53 -2.29
N SER A 670 -5.08 16.72 -3.32
CA SER A 670 -3.95 15.79 -3.28
C SER A 670 -3.56 15.35 -4.67
N VAL A 671 -2.25 15.33 -4.94
CA VAL A 671 -1.70 14.63 -6.11
C VAL A 671 -1.50 13.16 -5.74
N GLY A 672 -2.21 12.25 -6.40
CA GLY A 672 -2.18 10.81 -6.10
C GLY A 672 -1.11 10.03 -6.87
N SER A 673 -0.80 10.45 -8.10
CA SER A 673 0.10 9.75 -9.02
C SER A 673 1.58 10.09 -8.78
N ARG A 674 2.45 9.06 -8.72
CA ARG A 674 3.91 9.25 -8.55
C ARG A 674 4.49 9.97 -9.76
N GLU A 675 4.19 9.49 -10.95
CA GLU A 675 4.72 10.03 -12.21
C GLU A 675 4.25 11.47 -12.44
N PHE A 676 3.06 11.82 -11.96
CA PHE A 676 2.58 13.20 -11.97
C PHE A 676 3.40 14.07 -11.00
N LYS A 677 3.70 13.58 -9.79
CA LYS A 677 4.60 14.27 -8.84
C LYS A 677 6.02 14.42 -9.39
N GLU A 678 6.54 13.40 -10.05
CA GLU A 678 7.85 13.45 -10.73
C GLU A 678 7.86 14.57 -11.78
N CYS A 679 6.81 14.66 -12.61
CA CYS A 679 6.64 15.77 -13.54
C CYS A 679 6.60 17.12 -12.82
N LEU A 680 5.83 17.26 -11.74
CA LEU A 680 5.76 18.48 -10.92
C LEU A 680 7.12 18.86 -10.30
N SER A 681 7.93 17.89 -9.90
CA SER A 681 9.27 18.15 -9.35
C SER A 681 10.35 18.41 -10.41
N GLY A 682 10.13 17.94 -11.64
CA GLY A 682 11.06 18.07 -12.76
C GLY A 682 10.62 19.12 -13.76
N ASP A 683 10.07 18.67 -14.88
CA ASP A 683 9.68 19.52 -16.02
C ASP A 683 8.65 20.61 -15.68
N LEU A 684 7.90 20.42 -14.59
CA LEU A 684 6.85 21.33 -14.12
C LEU A 684 7.20 21.96 -12.76
N LYS A 685 8.48 22.04 -12.38
CA LYS A 685 8.93 22.66 -11.10
C LYS A 685 8.49 24.11 -10.90
N ASN A 686 8.12 24.80 -11.98
CA ASN A 686 7.64 26.18 -11.97
C ASN A 686 6.11 26.28 -11.88
N VAL A 687 5.39 25.15 -11.84
CA VAL A 687 3.94 25.12 -11.57
C VAL A 687 3.73 25.26 -10.06
N VAL A 688 2.90 26.22 -9.67
CA VAL A 688 2.45 26.33 -8.27
C VAL A 688 1.40 25.25 -8.02
N VAL A 689 1.52 24.46 -6.96
CA VAL A 689 0.54 23.41 -6.64
C VAL A 689 -0.22 23.80 -5.39
N THR A 690 -1.55 23.89 -5.50
CA THR A 690 -2.41 24.31 -4.38
C THR A 690 -3.44 23.24 -4.06
N GLU A 691 -3.20 22.52 -2.96
CA GLU A 691 -4.08 21.47 -2.45
C GLU A 691 -5.24 22.07 -1.60
N ASN A 692 -5.87 23.12 -2.10
CA ASN A 692 -7.02 23.76 -1.46
C ASN A 692 -7.95 24.43 -2.49
N TYR A 693 -9.22 24.06 -2.45
CA TYR A 693 -10.26 24.63 -3.31
C TYR A 693 -10.50 26.13 -3.12
N SER A 694 -10.16 26.71 -1.98
CA SER A 694 -10.32 28.17 -1.77
C SER A 694 -9.52 28.98 -2.80
N SER A 695 -8.42 28.42 -3.32
CA SER A 695 -7.63 29.06 -4.38
C SER A 695 -8.41 29.29 -5.68
N ILE A 696 -9.48 28.52 -5.96
CA ILE A 696 -10.33 28.71 -7.15
C ILE A 696 -11.04 30.07 -7.12
N LEU A 697 -11.31 30.60 -5.92
CA LEU A 697 -12.00 31.88 -5.71
C LEU A 697 -11.07 33.09 -5.93
N GLU A 698 -9.76 32.88 -5.91
CA GLU A 698 -8.80 33.94 -6.16
C GLU A 698 -8.74 34.27 -7.66
N ALA A 699 -8.57 35.56 -7.98
CA ALA A 699 -8.57 36.05 -9.36
C ALA A 699 -7.50 35.37 -10.24
N CYS A 700 -7.88 34.98 -11.46
CA CYS A 700 -6.96 34.53 -12.50
C CYS A 700 -7.41 35.00 -13.90
N ASP A 701 -6.50 34.97 -14.86
CA ASP A 701 -6.83 35.32 -16.24
C ASP A 701 -7.58 34.17 -16.94
N VAL A 702 -7.17 32.92 -16.69
CA VAL A 702 -7.84 31.74 -17.25
C VAL A 702 -8.00 30.66 -16.19
N LEU A 703 -9.22 30.15 -16.02
CA LEU A 703 -9.49 28.90 -15.32
C LEU A 703 -9.74 27.79 -16.33
N PHE A 704 -8.88 26.78 -16.32
CA PHE A 704 -8.98 25.59 -17.15
C PHE A 704 -9.32 24.36 -16.31
N VAL A 705 -10.54 23.83 -16.47
CA VAL A 705 -10.98 22.61 -15.79
C VAL A 705 -10.91 21.44 -16.75
N TYR A 706 -10.10 20.43 -16.43
CA TYR A 706 -9.97 19.20 -17.19
C TYR A 706 -10.75 18.07 -16.51
N GLY A 707 -12.03 17.94 -16.87
CA GLY A 707 -13.00 16.97 -16.37
C GLY A 707 -12.73 15.54 -16.86
N ASP A 708 -12.32 14.66 -15.95
CA ASP A 708 -12.12 13.23 -16.19
C ASP A 708 -13.20 12.37 -15.48
N ASP A 709 -12.84 11.27 -14.81
CA ASP A 709 -13.79 10.39 -14.15
C ASP A 709 -14.49 11.04 -12.94
N TYR A 710 -13.97 12.15 -12.42
CA TYR A 710 -14.59 12.94 -11.34
C TYR A 710 -15.78 13.80 -11.76
N ILE A 711 -16.15 13.84 -13.03
CA ILE A 711 -17.28 14.64 -13.51
C ILE A 711 -18.61 14.32 -12.81
N TRP A 712 -18.74 13.12 -12.25
CA TRP A 712 -19.90 12.70 -11.45
C TRP A 712 -20.00 13.43 -10.09
N GLU A 713 -18.89 13.99 -9.61
CA GLU A 713 -18.83 14.73 -8.34
C GLU A 713 -19.19 16.22 -8.51
N PHE A 714 -19.35 16.71 -9.75
CA PHE A 714 -19.64 18.11 -10.03
C PHE A 714 -20.92 18.61 -9.35
N GLY A 715 -21.89 17.71 -9.14
CA GLY A 715 -23.16 18.03 -8.48
C GLY A 715 -23.15 17.88 -6.96
N THR A 716 -22.02 17.50 -6.35
CA THR A 716 -21.93 17.41 -4.89
C THR A 716 -21.98 18.81 -4.26
N PRO A 717 -22.53 18.97 -3.04
CA PRO A 717 -22.61 20.27 -2.38
C PRO A 717 -21.24 20.94 -2.21
N GLU A 718 -20.22 20.18 -1.83
CA GLU A 718 -18.84 20.67 -1.62
C GLU A 718 -18.26 21.27 -2.90
N VAL A 719 -18.34 20.55 -4.01
CA VAL A 719 -17.81 21.01 -5.30
C VAL A 719 -18.65 22.17 -5.84
N SER A 720 -19.97 22.08 -5.72
CA SER A 720 -20.85 23.16 -6.17
C SER A 720 -20.58 24.46 -5.42
N ALA A 721 -20.27 24.40 -4.13
CA ALA A 721 -19.89 25.56 -3.33
C ALA A 721 -18.49 26.09 -3.68
N ALA A 722 -17.51 25.22 -3.93
CA ALA A 722 -16.17 25.64 -4.33
C ALA A 722 -16.15 26.36 -5.70
N PHE A 723 -17.05 25.98 -6.61
CA PHE A 723 -17.11 26.50 -7.97
C PHE A 723 -18.28 27.49 -8.20
N SER A 724 -19.06 27.84 -7.17
CA SER A 724 -20.19 28.78 -7.33
C SER A 724 -19.74 30.21 -7.61
N GLU A 725 -18.53 30.58 -7.18
CA GLU A 725 -18.01 31.95 -7.23
C GLU A 725 -16.65 32.01 -7.96
N ILE A 726 -16.58 31.44 -9.16
CA ILE A 726 -15.36 31.43 -9.99
C ILE A 726 -14.95 32.87 -10.36
N ASN A 727 -13.75 33.27 -9.94
CA ASN A 727 -13.15 34.56 -10.28
C ASN A 727 -12.09 34.42 -11.39
N ALA A 728 -12.54 34.21 -12.62
CA ALA A 728 -11.67 34.04 -13.79
C ALA A 728 -12.16 34.90 -14.96
N LYS A 729 -11.25 35.61 -15.65
CA LYS A 729 -11.62 36.41 -16.85
C LYS A 729 -12.09 35.53 -18.01
N ARG A 730 -11.58 34.29 -18.09
CA ARG A 730 -11.94 33.27 -19.07
C ARG A 730 -12.03 31.90 -18.41
N LYS A 731 -13.05 31.13 -18.76
CA LYS A 731 -13.36 29.81 -18.21
C LYS A 731 -13.44 28.78 -19.33
N ILE A 732 -12.57 27.77 -19.28
CA ILE A 732 -12.49 26.72 -20.29
C ILE A 732 -12.66 25.35 -19.62
N MET A 733 -13.61 24.55 -20.10
CA MET A 733 -13.86 23.22 -19.57
C MET A 733 -13.57 22.16 -20.63
N MET A 734 -12.62 21.28 -20.36
CA MET A 734 -12.32 20.11 -21.18
C MET A 734 -13.00 18.88 -20.59
N LEU A 735 -13.83 18.21 -21.39
CA LEU A 735 -14.55 16.99 -21.02
C LEU A 735 -13.89 15.80 -21.71
N ASN A 736 -13.08 15.08 -20.92
CA ASN A 736 -12.31 13.92 -21.37
C ASN A 736 -13.07 12.59 -21.18
N TYR A 737 -14.00 12.54 -20.21
CA TYR A 737 -14.85 11.38 -19.99
C TYR A 737 -16.31 11.63 -20.45
N ARG A 738 -17.27 10.82 -19.99
CA ARG A 738 -18.71 11.07 -20.23
C ARG A 738 -19.10 12.45 -19.69
N ARG A 739 -20.02 13.16 -20.36
CA ARG A 739 -20.52 14.51 -19.97
C ARG A 739 -21.01 14.61 -18.53
N GLY A 740 -21.49 13.52 -17.95
CA GLY A 740 -22.14 13.53 -16.65
C GLY A 740 -23.36 14.46 -16.66
N LYS A 741 -23.39 15.46 -15.77
CA LYS A 741 -24.43 16.48 -15.69
C LYS A 741 -23.95 17.88 -16.10
N VAL A 742 -22.82 17.98 -16.81
CA VAL A 742 -22.32 19.27 -17.31
C VAL A 742 -23.32 19.89 -18.28
N GLY A 743 -23.63 21.17 -18.08
CA GLY A 743 -24.71 21.88 -18.77
C GLY A 743 -26.06 21.79 -18.05
N GLU A 744 -26.22 20.91 -17.05
CA GLU A 744 -27.42 20.85 -16.19
C GLU A 744 -27.16 21.47 -14.81
N ILE A 745 -25.91 21.40 -14.30
CA ILE A 745 -25.52 21.96 -13.02
C ILE A 745 -25.19 23.46 -13.17
N PRO A 746 -25.66 24.35 -12.26
CA PRO A 746 -25.48 25.80 -12.41
C PRO A 746 -24.05 26.28 -12.67
N TRP A 747 -23.06 25.86 -11.87
CA TRP A 747 -21.66 26.31 -12.04
C TRP A 747 -21.00 25.80 -13.32
N THR A 748 -21.56 24.74 -13.93
CA THR A 748 -21.07 24.17 -15.18
C THR A 748 -21.60 24.87 -16.42
N ARG A 749 -22.38 25.95 -16.26
CA ARG A 749 -22.94 26.78 -17.34
C ARG A 749 -22.18 28.09 -17.51
N GLY A 750 -22.33 28.72 -18.66
CA GLY A 750 -21.75 30.04 -18.93
C GLY A 750 -20.22 30.04 -18.95
N TRP A 751 -19.61 28.93 -19.39
CA TRP A 751 -18.18 28.86 -19.71
C TRP A 751 -17.94 29.39 -21.11
N ASP A 752 -16.77 30.00 -21.34
CA ASP A 752 -16.41 30.62 -22.62
C ASP A 752 -16.19 29.58 -23.73
N LYS A 753 -15.80 28.36 -23.36
CA LYS A 753 -15.65 27.24 -24.28
C LYS A 753 -15.70 25.89 -23.56
N TYR A 754 -16.35 24.92 -24.20
CA TYR A 754 -16.32 23.52 -23.82
C TYR A 754 -15.53 22.73 -24.86
N MET A 755 -14.57 21.94 -24.41
CA MET A 755 -13.70 21.15 -25.25
C MET A 755 -13.96 19.66 -25.05
N PHE A 756 -13.77 18.87 -26.10
CA PHE A 756 -14.08 17.44 -26.10
C PHE A 756 -13.01 16.63 -26.82
N LEU A 757 -12.87 15.36 -26.46
CA LEU A 757 -12.00 14.44 -27.21
C LEU A 757 -12.67 13.81 -28.44
N ASN A 758 -13.99 13.89 -28.55
CA ASN A 758 -14.74 13.35 -29.68
C ASN A 758 -16.04 14.13 -29.91
N LYS A 759 -16.57 14.01 -31.13
CA LYS A 759 -17.81 14.64 -31.56
C LYS A 759 -19.04 14.13 -30.80
N THR A 760 -19.07 12.86 -30.41
CA THR A 760 -20.22 12.28 -29.68
C THR A 760 -20.48 13.01 -28.35
N GLN A 761 -19.43 13.32 -27.58
CA GLN A 761 -19.55 14.04 -26.32
C GLN A 761 -19.93 15.52 -26.53
N GLU A 762 -19.42 16.14 -27.60
CA GLU A 762 -19.84 17.49 -28.00
C GLU A 762 -21.34 17.52 -28.30
N ASP A 763 -21.83 16.58 -29.10
CA ASP A 763 -23.25 16.47 -29.44
C ASP A 763 -24.13 16.20 -28.21
N GLU A 764 -23.65 15.39 -27.25
CA GLU A 764 -24.34 15.17 -25.97
C GLU A 764 -24.50 16.47 -25.16
N LEU A 765 -23.48 17.35 -25.13
CA LEU A 765 -23.61 18.64 -24.47
C LEU A 765 -24.56 19.56 -25.24
N LEU A 766 -24.41 19.66 -26.56
CA LEU A 766 -25.22 20.57 -27.39
C LEU A 766 -26.72 20.22 -27.35
N ARG A 767 -27.09 18.97 -27.07
CA ARG A 767 -28.49 18.58 -26.83
C ARG A 767 -29.10 19.22 -25.57
N VAL A 768 -28.32 19.35 -24.50
CA VAL A 768 -28.82 19.84 -23.19
C VAL A 768 -28.43 21.28 -22.89
N HIS A 769 -27.41 21.79 -23.59
CA HIS A 769 -26.93 23.16 -23.50
C HIS A 769 -26.64 23.70 -24.91
N PRO A 770 -27.67 23.91 -25.74
CA PRO A 770 -27.51 24.36 -27.11
C PRO A 770 -26.91 25.77 -27.19
N GLY A 771 -26.19 26.04 -28.29
CA GLY A 771 -25.65 27.37 -28.60
C GLY A 771 -24.37 27.75 -27.86
N VAL A 772 -23.77 26.85 -27.08
CA VAL A 772 -22.50 27.13 -26.41
C VAL A 772 -21.29 26.96 -27.33
N PRO A 773 -20.22 27.75 -27.15
CA PRO A 773 -18.99 27.56 -27.92
C PRO A 773 -18.33 26.23 -27.57
N THR A 774 -18.05 25.43 -28.60
CA THR A 774 -17.49 24.08 -28.45
C THR A 774 -16.28 23.87 -29.36
N LYS A 775 -15.44 22.87 -29.01
CA LYS A 775 -14.33 22.42 -29.85
C LYS A 775 -14.00 20.95 -29.58
N VAL A 776 -13.96 20.14 -30.62
CA VAL A 776 -13.36 18.80 -30.57
C VAL A 776 -11.85 18.88 -30.85
N LEU A 777 -11.04 18.29 -29.96
CA LEU A 777 -9.59 18.18 -30.11
C LEU A 777 -9.10 16.76 -29.78
N PRO A 778 -8.01 16.29 -30.42
CA PRO A 778 -7.32 15.06 -30.01
C PRO A 778 -6.75 15.17 -28.58
N PRO A 779 -6.43 14.07 -27.88
CA PRO A 779 -5.67 14.15 -26.63
C PRO A 779 -4.36 14.92 -26.83
N CYS A 780 -4.05 15.85 -25.92
CA CYS A 780 -2.79 16.59 -25.96
C CYS A 780 -1.61 15.62 -25.75
N THR A 781 -0.91 15.29 -26.82
CA THR A 781 0.07 14.19 -26.86
C THR A 781 1.34 14.66 -27.55
N ASP A 782 2.46 14.59 -26.86
CA ASP A 782 3.76 14.76 -27.50
C ASP A 782 4.04 13.58 -28.46
N LEU A 783 4.07 13.88 -29.75
CA LEU A 783 4.27 12.90 -30.83
C LEU A 783 5.71 12.88 -31.37
N THR A 784 6.63 13.64 -30.77
CA THR A 784 7.98 13.90 -31.32
C THR A 784 8.76 12.61 -31.62
N GLU A 785 8.81 11.67 -30.67
CA GLU A 785 9.54 10.41 -30.87
C GLU A 785 8.86 9.47 -31.88
N PHE A 786 7.53 9.51 -31.96
CA PHE A 786 6.76 8.69 -32.91
C PHE A 786 6.97 9.15 -34.35
N LEU A 787 7.04 10.47 -34.56
CA LEU A 787 7.28 11.07 -35.87
C LEU A 787 8.64 10.70 -36.47
N LYS A 788 9.61 10.24 -35.66
CA LYS A 788 10.91 9.77 -36.15
C LYS A 788 10.84 8.37 -36.78
N ILE A 789 9.80 7.60 -36.47
CA ILE A 789 9.66 6.21 -36.94
C ILE A 789 9.42 6.17 -38.45
N LYS A 790 10.04 5.17 -39.09
CA LYS A 790 9.84 4.82 -40.49
C LYS A 790 9.49 3.34 -40.57
N PRO A 791 8.19 2.99 -40.65
CA PRO A 791 7.77 1.60 -40.72
C PRO A 791 8.32 0.94 -41.98
N PHE A 792 8.64 -0.35 -41.88
CA PHE A 792 8.98 -1.17 -43.04
C PHE A 792 7.71 -1.84 -43.56
N TYR A 793 7.18 -1.36 -44.70
CA TYR A 793 5.90 -1.87 -45.24
C TYR A 793 6.04 -3.16 -46.04
N GLN A 794 7.25 -3.49 -46.49
CA GLN A 794 7.52 -4.69 -47.28
C GLN A 794 7.61 -5.95 -46.41
N GLY A 795 7.32 -7.11 -47.02
CA GLY A 795 7.35 -8.43 -46.36
C GLY A 795 6.06 -8.78 -45.62
N ASN A 796 6.20 -9.59 -44.56
CA ASN A 796 5.08 -10.08 -43.73
C ASN A 796 4.21 -8.95 -43.17
N LEU A 797 2.91 -9.21 -43.01
CA LEU A 797 2.00 -8.31 -42.30
C LEU A 797 2.29 -8.37 -40.79
N ARG A 798 2.80 -7.27 -40.21
CA ARG A 798 3.13 -7.15 -38.79
C ARG A 798 2.15 -6.22 -38.09
N ILE A 799 1.16 -6.83 -37.45
CA ILE A 799 0.09 -6.17 -36.73
C ILE A 799 0.59 -5.85 -35.32
N VAL A 800 0.57 -4.58 -34.94
CA VAL A 800 0.93 -4.14 -33.58
C VAL A 800 -0.27 -3.57 -32.85
N ARG A 801 -0.31 -3.79 -31.55
CA ARG A 801 -1.30 -3.18 -30.65
C ARG A 801 -0.68 -2.94 -29.28
N HIS A 802 -0.94 -1.76 -28.72
CA HIS A 802 -0.56 -1.48 -27.35
C HIS A 802 -1.65 -0.77 -26.54
N SER A 803 -1.60 -0.94 -25.22
CA SER A 803 -2.55 -0.39 -24.26
C SER A 803 -1.90 -0.20 -22.89
N SER A 804 -2.16 0.94 -22.22
CA SER A 804 -1.71 1.17 -20.85
C SER A 804 -2.59 0.49 -19.79
N GLN A 805 -3.78 0.01 -20.17
CA GLN A 805 -4.80 -0.52 -19.24
C GLN A 805 -4.84 -2.06 -19.17
N GLY A 806 -3.95 -2.75 -19.90
CA GLY A 806 -3.85 -4.22 -19.86
C GLY A 806 -5.17 -4.92 -20.19
N ASP A 807 -5.46 -5.99 -19.44
CA ASP A 807 -6.63 -6.89 -19.61
C ASP A 807 -7.96 -6.17 -19.80
N THR A 808 -8.18 -5.02 -19.15
CA THR A 808 -9.44 -4.26 -19.22
C THR A 808 -9.80 -3.79 -20.64
N LYS A 809 -8.81 -3.62 -21.53
CA LYS A 809 -9.03 -3.21 -22.93
C LYS A 809 -9.17 -4.37 -23.91
N TYR A 810 -9.21 -5.61 -23.44
CA TYR A 810 -9.38 -6.78 -24.30
C TYR A 810 -10.77 -7.38 -24.12
N SER A 811 -11.42 -7.71 -25.23
CA SER A 811 -12.71 -8.42 -25.19
C SER A 811 -12.50 -9.81 -24.60
N LYS A 812 -13.55 -10.44 -24.05
CA LYS A 812 -13.45 -11.84 -23.61
C LYS A 812 -13.22 -12.81 -24.77
N GLU A 813 -13.54 -12.37 -25.99
CA GLU A 813 -13.42 -13.13 -27.23
C GLU A 813 -12.13 -12.78 -27.99
N PHE A 814 -11.20 -12.02 -27.39
CA PHE A 814 -10.02 -11.53 -28.11
C PHE A 814 -9.12 -12.67 -28.61
N GLN A 815 -9.12 -13.82 -27.93
CA GLN A 815 -8.46 -15.04 -28.39
C GLN A 815 -8.99 -15.45 -29.78
N HIS A 816 -10.31 -15.43 -29.94
CA HIS A 816 -10.97 -15.70 -31.22
C HIS A 816 -10.64 -14.61 -32.24
N GLU A 817 -10.66 -13.33 -31.86
CA GLU A 817 -10.27 -12.24 -32.77
C GLU A 817 -8.83 -12.42 -33.30
N VAL A 818 -7.86 -12.72 -32.42
CA VAL A 818 -6.46 -12.99 -32.79
C VAL A 818 -6.38 -14.16 -33.78
N PHE A 819 -7.05 -15.28 -33.48
CA PHE A 819 -7.01 -16.43 -34.37
C PHE A 819 -7.70 -16.18 -35.71
N SER A 820 -8.80 -15.45 -35.74
CA SER A 820 -9.48 -15.09 -36.99
C SER A 820 -8.57 -14.26 -37.89
N LEU A 821 -7.75 -13.35 -37.35
CA LEU A 821 -6.75 -12.62 -38.13
C LEU A 821 -5.65 -13.55 -38.68
N LEU A 822 -5.12 -14.41 -37.83
CA LEU A 822 -4.04 -15.34 -38.21
C LEU A 822 -4.49 -16.42 -39.21
N VAL A 823 -5.78 -16.75 -39.23
CA VAL A 823 -6.40 -17.65 -40.21
C VAL A 823 -6.69 -16.93 -41.51
N ALA A 824 -7.16 -15.68 -41.45
CA ALA A 824 -7.43 -14.88 -42.64
C ALA A 824 -6.19 -14.58 -43.47
N ARG A 825 -5.00 -14.58 -42.83
CA ARG A 825 -3.73 -14.31 -43.50
C ARG A 825 -2.55 -15.09 -42.91
N GLU A 826 -1.91 -15.90 -43.75
CA GLU A 826 -0.86 -16.83 -43.34
C GLU A 826 0.45 -16.13 -42.95
N ASP A 827 0.83 -15.05 -43.64
CA ASP A 827 2.02 -14.25 -43.36
C ASP A 827 1.82 -13.20 -42.25
N ALA A 828 0.69 -13.22 -41.54
CA ALA A 828 0.42 -12.27 -40.46
C ALA A 828 1.13 -12.65 -39.15
N GLU A 829 1.79 -11.67 -38.54
CA GLU A 829 2.38 -11.71 -37.20
C GLU A 829 1.72 -10.64 -36.31
N ILE A 830 1.43 -10.98 -35.06
CA ILE A 830 0.73 -10.07 -34.13
C ILE A 830 1.60 -9.81 -32.90
N SER A 831 1.93 -8.54 -32.68
CA SER A 831 2.67 -8.07 -31.51
C SER A 831 1.77 -7.28 -30.57
N LEU A 832 1.74 -7.65 -29.28
CA LEU A 832 0.84 -7.07 -28.27
C LEU A 832 1.62 -6.53 -27.07
N MET A 833 1.30 -5.30 -26.64
CA MET A 833 1.97 -4.65 -25.50
C MET A 833 1.02 -3.92 -24.52
N PRO A 834 0.80 -4.44 -23.30
CA PRO A 834 0.98 -5.83 -22.95
C PRO A 834 -0.12 -6.68 -23.58
N ALA A 835 0.18 -7.94 -23.88
CA ALA A 835 -0.83 -8.93 -24.22
C ALA A 835 -1.83 -9.15 -23.06
N PRO A 836 -3.06 -9.62 -23.33
CA PRO A 836 -3.96 -10.05 -22.27
C PRO A 836 -3.32 -11.20 -21.49
N SER A 837 -3.45 -11.20 -20.16
CA SER A 837 -2.84 -12.21 -19.28
C SER A 837 -3.32 -13.65 -19.53
N TRP A 838 -4.47 -13.79 -20.17
CA TRP A 838 -5.12 -15.07 -20.50
C TRP A 838 -4.97 -15.47 -21.96
N LEU A 839 -4.31 -14.68 -22.81
CA LEU A 839 -4.11 -15.03 -24.22
C LEU A 839 -3.20 -16.26 -24.29
N GLU A 840 -3.59 -17.31 -25.02
CA GLU A 840 -2.75 -18.50 -25.16
C GLU A 840 -1.52 -18.19 -26.03
N ASP A 841 -0.48 -19.01 -25.93
CA ASP A 841 0.71 -18.86 -26.76
C ASP A 841 0.43 -19.33 -28.18
N HIS A 842 0.99 -18.61 -29.15
CA HIS A 842 0.93 -18.96 -30.56
C HIS A 842 2.22 -18.49 -31.24
N ALA A 843 2.77 -19.30 -32.16
CA ALA A 843 4.09 -19.05 -32.74
C ALA A 843 4.21 -17.69 -33.48
N ARG A 844 3.08 -17.20 -34.02
CA ARG A 844 2.96 -15.91 -34.72
C ARG A 844 2.44 -14.76 -33.84
N VAL A 845 2.41 -14.94 -32.52
CA VAL A 845 1.96 -13.93 -31.56
C VAL A 845 3.08 -13.58 -30.59
N HIS A 846 3.51 -12.33 -30.59
CA HIS A 846 4.59 -11.81 -29.76
C HIS A 846 4.02 -10.98 -28.60
N LYS A 847 4.28 -11.42 -27.37
CA LYS A 847 3.79 -10.78 -26.14
C LYS A 847 4.91 -9.95 -25.52
N MET A 848 4.74 -8.64 -25.48
CA MET A 848 5.71 -7.69 -24.91
C MET A 848 5.24 -7.21 -23.54
N TRP A 849 6.18 -6.88 -22.66
CA TRP A 849 5.85 -6.26 -21.39
C TRP A 849 5.46 -4.80 -21.58
N ARG A 850 4.65 -4.25 -20.68
CA ARG A 850 4.21 -2.86 -20.76
C ARG A 850 5.44 -1.93 -20.80
N ASN A 851 5.54 -1.11 -21.86
CA ASN A 851 6.63 -0.16 -22.10
C ASN A 851 8.02 -0.81 -22.21
N VAL A 852 8.09 -2.12 -22.50
CA VAL A 852 9.34 -2.83 -22.75
C VAL A 852 9.17 -3.67 -24.02
N PRO A 853 9.73 -3.24 -25.17
CA PRO A 853 10.54 -2.03 -25.34
C PRO A 853 9.71 -0.73 -25.23
N PRO A 854 10.36 0.45 -25.16
CA PRO A 854 9.67 1.74 -25.24
C PRO A 854 8.65 1.78 -26.39
N VAL A 855 7.51 2.46 -26.18
CA VAL A 855 6.39 2.43 -27.14
C VAL A 855 6.77 2.82 -28.57
N PRO A 856 7.61 3.85 -28.82
CA PRO A 856 8.07 4.15 -30.18
C PRO A 856 8.82 2.98 -30.83
N GLU A 857 9.69 2.30 -30.08
CA GLU A 857 10.44 1.14 -30.58
C GLU A 857 9.51 -0.04 -30.86
N PHE A 858 8.52 -0.28 -29.98
CA PHE A 858 7.50 -1.29 -30.21
C PHE A 858 6.70 -1.00 -31.49
N LEU A 859 6.22 0.23 -31.68
CA LEU A 859 5.46 0.61 -32.88
C LEU A 859 6.31 0.50 -34.16
N ALA A 860 7.62 0.72 -34.08
CA ALA A 860 8.53 0.56 -35.20
C ALA A 860 8.63 -0.89 -35.72
N THR A 861 8.21 -1.88 -34.93
CA THR A 861 8.16 -3.29 -35.37
C THR A 861 6.98 -3.60 -36.28
N GLY A 862 5.92 -2.78 -36.26
CA GLY A 862 4.69 -3.00 -37.01
C GLY A 862 4.67 -2.31 -38.38
N ASN A 863 3.71 -2.74 -39.20
CA ASN A 863 3.27 -2.02 -40.41
C ASN A 863 1.75 -1.83 -40.48
N LEU A 864 1.00 -2.31 -39.48
CA LEU A 864 -0.44 -2.09 -39.28
C LEU A 864 -0.75 -1.96 -37.79
N PHE A 865 -1.54 -0.95 -37.39
CA PHE A 865 -2.00 -0.81 -36.00
C PHE A 865 -3.44 -1.31 -35.81
N TRP A 866 -3.66 -2.14 -34.79
CA TRP A 866 -4.95 -2.75 -34.51
C TRP A 866 -5.59 -2.24 -33.20
N TYR A 867 -6.77 -1.63 -33.32
CA TYR A 867 -7.51 -1.01 -32.23
C TYR A 867 -8.92 -1.60 -32.07
N SER A 868 -8.99 -2.78 -31.44
CA SER A 868 -10.25 -3.46 -31.09
C SER A 868 -10.57 -3.31 -29.59
N LEU A 869 -11.77 -2.87 -29.24
CA LEU A 869 -12.23 -2.72 -27.85
C LEU A 869 -13.32 -3.75 -27.49
N PRO A 870 -13.49 -4.07 -26.19
CA PRO A 870 -14.64 -4.84 -25.73
C PRO A 870 -15.96 -4.13 -26.10
N GLN A 871 -16.99 -4.90 -26.45
CA GLN A 871 -18.32 -4.33 -26.68
C GLN A 871 -18.79 -3.55 -25.44
N GLY A 872 -19.34 -2.35 -25.64
CA GLY A 872 -19.74 -1.42 -24.58
C GLY A 872 -18.61 -0.58 -23.92
N TYR A 873 -17.32 -0.91 -24.13
CA TYR A 873 -16.19 -0.05 -23.79
C TYR A 873 -15.96 1.13 -24.75
N MET A 874 -16.28 2.35 -24.31
CA MET A 874 -16.04 3.56 -25.11
C MET A 874 -14.76 4.30 -24.67
N ASP A 875 -13.77 4.38 -25.57
CA ASP A 875 -12.60 5.25 -25.40
C ASP A 875 -12.84 6.60 -26.09
N MET A 876 -12.84 7.68 -25.31
CA MET A 876 -13.19 9.01 -25.79
C MET A 876 -12.11 9.66 -26.65
N GLY A 877 -10.85 9.28 -26.45
CA GLY A 877 -9.71 9.88 -27.12
C GLY A 877 -8.55 8.92 -27.12
N PRO A 878 -8.56 7.92 -28.03
CA PRO A 878 -7.58 6.85 -28.03
C PRO A 878 -6.21 7.38 -28.44
N ARG A 879 -5.41 7.78 -27.45
CA ARG A 879 -4.05 8.30 -27.65
C ARG A 879 -3.16 7.34 -28.44
N VAL A 880 -3.36 6.03 -28.28
CA VAL A 880 -2.61 5.00 -29.00
C VAL A 880 -2.84 5.06 -30.52
N ILE A 881 -4.02 5.53 -30.97
CA ILE A 881 -4.27 5.76 -32.40
C ILE A 881 -3.39 6.91 -32.89
N LEU A 882 -3.31 8.03 -32.16
CA LEU A 882 -2.45 9.17 -32.54
C LEU A 882 -0.98 8.74 -32.63
N GLU A 883 -0.51 8.00 -31.62
CA GLU A 883 0.87 7.50 -31.55
C GLU A 883 1.19 6.59 -32.74
N SER A 884 0.28 5.68 -33.09
CA SER A 884 0.42 4.80 -34.26
C SER A 884 0.39 5.55 -35.60
N MET A 885 -0.52 6.52 -35.75
CA MET A 885 -0.60 7.34 -36.96
C MET A 885 0.66 8.20 -37.13
N ALA A 886 1.17 8.79 -36.04
CA ALA A 886 2.43 9.54 -36.04
C ALA A 886 3.63 8.65 -36.38
N ALA A 887 3.60 7.40 -35.94
CA ALA A 887 4.58 6.39 -36.32
C ALA A 887 4.51 6.00 -37.82
N GLY A 888 3.45 6.42 -38.53
CA GLY A 888 3.20 6.07 -39.93
C GLY A 888 2.50 4.73 -40.12
N LEU A 889 1.84 4.21 -39.09
CA LEU A 889 1.06 2.99 -39.23
C LEU A 889 -0.36 3.34 -39.70
N PRO A 890 -0.89 2.68 -40.74
CA PRO A 890 -2.32 2.71 -41.00
C PRO A 890 -3.06 2.06 -39.82
N VAL A 891 -4.28 2.54 -39.54
CA VAL A 891 -5.03 2.14 -38.35
C VAL A 891 -6.29 1.38 -38.73
N MET A 892 -6.49 0.21 -38.15
CA MET A 892 -7.73 -0.54 -38.20
C MET A 892 -8.40 -0.47 -36.83
N ALA A 893 -9.54 0.20 -36.72
CA ALA A 893 -10.17 0.52 -35.44
C ALA A 893 -11.68 0.31 -35.45
N ASP A 894 -12.26 -0.02 -34.31
CA ASP A 894 -13.73 -0.13 -34.19
C ASP A 894 -14.40 1.22 -34.53
N ALA A 895 -15.55 1.18 -35.22
CA ALA A 895 -16.29 2.33 -35.75
C ALA A 895 -17.14 3.08 -34.70
N TRP A 896 -16.55 3.40 -33.54
CA TRP A 896 -17.23 4.08 -32.43
C TRP A 896 -16.26 4.78 -31.47
N GLY A 897 -16.82 5.65 -30.62
CA GLY A 897 -16.04 6.47 -29.70
C GLY A 897 -15.06 7.39 -30.43
N GLY A 898 -13.93 7.68 -29.81
CA GLY A 898 -12.93 8.58 -30.38
C GLY A 898 -12.20 8.05 -31.62
N ALA A 899 -12.31 6.76 -31.96
CA ALA A 899 -11.69 6.27 -33.20
C ALA A 899 -12.28 6.95 -34.44
N VAL A 900 -13.59 7.23 -34.43
CA VAL A 900 -14.34 7.79 -35.55
C VAL A 900 -13.87 9.19 -35.94
N ASP A 901 -13.44 10.01 -34.98
CA ASP A 901 -12.94 11.36 -35.28
C ASP A 901 -11.52 11.37 -35.86
N ARG A 902 -10.80 10.24 -35.79
CA ARG A 902 -9.35 10.16 -36.05
C ARG A 902 -9.02 9.39 -37.31
N VAL A 903 -9.69 8.26 -37.50
CA VAL A 903 -9.45 7.33 -38.61
C VAL A 903 -10.40 7.67 -39.76
N THR A 904 -9.82 8.03 -40.89
CA THR A 904 -10.53 8.29 -42.15
C THR A 904 -10.17 7.20 -43.17
N PRO A 905 -10.94 7.06 -44.27
CA PRO A 905 -10.63 6.07 -45.31
C PRO A 905 -9.22 6.20 -45.89
N GLU A 906 -8.64 7.41 -45.90
CA GLU A 906 -7.30 7.67 -46.43
C GLU A 906 -6.20 7.17 -45.49
N CYS A 907 -6.44 7.12 -44.17
CA CYS A 907 -5.42 6.75 -43.19
C CYS A 907 -5.67 5.41 -42.47
N GLY A 908 -6.78 4.74 -42.76
CA GLY A 908 -7.11 3.48 -42.13
C GLY A 908 -8.53 3.00 -42.42
N TRP A 909 -9.06 2.17 -41.52
CA TRP A 909 -10.36 1.53 -41.63
C TRP A 909 -11.13 1.60 -40.31
N LEU A 910 -12.40 2.02 -40.41
CA LEU A 910 -13.35 1.95 -39.31
C LEU A 910 -14.23 0.71 -39.47
N VAL A 911 -14.19 -0.15 -38.45
CA VAL A 911 -14.70 -1.52 -38.49
C VAL A 911 -15.98 -1.64 -37.66
N LYS A 912 -17.07 -2.12 -38.27
CA LYS A 912 -18.40 -2.19 -37.64
C LYS A 912 -18.64 -3.51 -36.90
N SER A 913 -17.95 -4.58 -37.27
CA SER A 913 -18.02 -5.89 -36.60
C SER A 913 -16.63 -6.52 -36.46
N LYS A 914 -16.44 -7.40 -35.48
CA LYS A 914 -15.12 -8.02 -35.25
C LYS A 914 -14.63 -8.85 -36.45
N ASP A 915 -15.55 -9.45 -37.20
CA ASP A 915 -15.22 -10.26 -38.38
C ASP A 915 -14.65 -9.42 -39.54
N GLU A 916 -15.05 -8.15 -39.65
CA GLU A 916 -14.59 -7.26 -40.72
C GLU A 916 -13.08 -6.94 -40.60
N TYR A 917 -12.49 -7.08 -39.40
CA TYR A 917 -11.03 -7.02 -39.25
C TYR A 917 -10.31 -8.08 -40.08
N ALA A 918 -10.82 -9.32 -40.09
CA ALA A 918 -10.26 -10.42 -40.84
C ALA A 918 -10.41 -10.22 -42.36
N GLU A 919 -11.57 -9.71 -42.79
CA GLU A 919 -11.83 -9.40 -44.20
C GLU A 919 -10.92 -8.28 -44.74
N ILE A 920 -10.64 -7.26 -43.93
CA ILE A 920 -9.71 -6.19 -44.31
C ILE A 920 -8.32 -6.79 -44.56
N ILE A 921 -7.75 -7.53 -43.60
CA ILE A 921 -6.36 -7.94 -43.71
C ILE A 921 -6.09 -9.00 -44.79
N LYS A 922 -7.11 -9.75 -45.18
CA LYS A 922 -7.03 -10.86 -46.15
C LYS A 922 -6.37 -10.48 -47.47
N ASN A 923 -6.60 -9.25 -47.94
CA ASN A 923 -6.11 -8.78 -49.24
C ASN A 923 -5.22 -7.52 -49.14
N LEU A 924 -4.77 -7.11 -47.94
CA LEU A 924 -3.93 -5.91 -47.81
C LEU A 924 -2.60 -6.06 -48.56
N THR A 925 -2.25 -5.05 -49.34
CA THR A 925 -0.97 -4.99 -50.05
C THR A 925 0.03 -4.11 -49.30
N PRO A 926 1.35 -4.36 -49.44
CA PRO A 926 2.38 -3.45 -48.94
C PRO A 926 2.21 -2.00 -49.43
N GLU A 927 1.79 -1.82 -50.68
CA GLU A 927 1.53 -0.51 -51.29
C GLU A 927 0.38 0.22 -50.58
N GLU A 928 -0.71 -0.47 -50.29
CA GLU A 928 -1.85 0.09 -49.56
C GLU A 928 -1.47 0.45 -48.11
N LEU A 929 -0.68 -0.40 -47.44
CA LEU A 929 -0.16 -0.10 -46.11
C LEU A 929 0.73 1.14 -46.10
N GLU A 930 1.60 1.29 -47.11
CA GLU A 930 2.49 2.44 -47.26
C GLU A 930 1.71 3.72 -47.58
N GLU A 931 0.75 3.67 -48.51
CA GLU A 931 -0.10 4.81 -48.87
C GLU A 931 -0.86 5.32 -47.65
N LYS A 932 -1.61 4.43 -46.97
CA LYS A 932 -2.41 4.80 -45.80
C LYS A 932 -1.54 5.17 -44.61
N GLY A 933 -0.40 4.52 -44.43
CA GLY A 933 0.57 4.86 -43.39
C GLY A 933 1.17 6.26 -43.55
N LYS A 934 1.50 6.66 -44.79
CA LYS A 934 1.93 8.03 -45.10
C LYS A 934 0.81 9.04 -44.86
N ALA A 935 -0.42 8.74 -45.28
CA ALA A 935 -1.58 9.58 -45.02
C ALA A 935 -1.86 9.73 -43.51
N ALA A 936 -1.76 8.65 -42.74
CA ALA A 936 -1.88 8.66 -41.28
C ALA A 936 -0.86 9.59 -40.63
N LYS A 937 0.41 9.52 -41.06
CA LYS A 937 1.48 10.38 -40.56
C LYS A 937 1.28 11.85 -40.93
N ALA A 938 0.89 12.11 -42.17
CA ALA A 938 0.59 13.47 -42.64
C ALA A 938 -0.57 14.09 -41.84
N ARG A 939 -1.63 13.33 -41.61
CA ARG A 939 -2.77 13.76 -40.77
C ARG A 939 -2.35 14.02 -39.32
N ALA A 940 -1.53 13.13 -38.74
CA ALA A 940 -1.02 13.32 -37.38
C ALA A 940 -0.21 14.61 -37.24
N LEU A 941 0.66 14.91 -38.21
CA LEU A 941 1.44 16.16 -38.27
C LEU A 941 0.55 17.42 -38.41
N ALA A 942 -0.52 17.33 -39.18
CA ALA A 942 -1.39 18.47 -39.46
C ALA A 942 -2.40 18.75 -38.34
N GLU A 943 -3.00 17.71 -37.75
CA GLU A 943 -4.17 17.84 -36.89
C GLU A 943 -3.89 17.54 -35.42
N PHE A 944 -2.95 16.63 -35.11
CA PHE A 944 -2.69 16.18 -33.74
C PHE A 944 -1.61 16.99 -33.04
N VAL A 945 -1.68 18.30 -33.24
CA VAL A 945 -0.71 19.30 -32.79
C VAL A 945 -1.05 19.75 -31.36
N PRO A 946 -0.22 19.44 -30.35
CA PRO A 946 -0.47 19.80 -28.95
C PRO A 946 -0.72 21.29 -28.72
N GLU A 947 -0.06 22.15 -29.49
CA GLU A 947 -0.13 23.60 -29.44
C GLU A 947 -1.54 24.14 -29.78
N ASN A 948 -2.41 23.33 -30.41
CA ASN A 948 -3.81 23.72 -30.61
C ASN A 948 -4.56 23.88 -29.27
N TYR A 949 -4.17 23.16 -28.21
CA TYR A 949 -4.74 23.40 -26.87
C TYR A 949 -4.42 24.80 -26.36
N LEU A 950 -3.20 25.29 -26.62
CA LEU A 950 -2.76 26.60 -26.19
C LEU A 950 -3.67 27.70 -26.76
N LYS A 951 -3.96 27.62 -28.07
CA LYS A 951 -4.88 28.53 -28.78
C LYS A 951 -6.28 28.55 -28.17
N GLU A 952 -6.83 27.37 -27.87
CA GLU A 952 -8.20 27.27 -27.34
C GLU A 952 -8.29 27.76 -25.88
N ILE A 953 -7.30 27.41 -25.05
CA ILE A 953 -7.23 27.79 -23.63
C ILE A 953 -7.04 29.30 -23.49
N ILE A 954 -6.04 29.86 -24.18
CA ILE A 954 -5.69 31.28 -24.07
C ILE A 954 -6.68 32.18 -24.81
N GLY A 955 -7.29 31.67 -25.89
CA GLY A 955 -8.06 32.46 -26.85
C GLY A 955 -7.15 33.15 -27.88
N ASN A 956 -7.73 33.53 -29.02
CA ASN A 956 -7.07 34.42 -29.97
C ASN A 956 -7.03 35.83 -29.35
N GLU A 957 -5.86 36.46 -29.31
CA GLU A 957 -5.76 37.91 -29.11
C GLU A 957 -6.22 38.67 -30.36
#